data_AF-A0A0B5QU81-F1
#
_entry.id   AF-A0A0B5QU81-F1
#
_cell.length_a   1.000
_cell.length_b   1.000
_cell.length_c   1.000
_cell.angle_alpha   90.00
_cell.angle_beta   90.00
_cell.angle_gamma   90.00
#
_symmetry.space_group_name_H-M   'P 1'
#
loop_
_entity.id
_entity.type
_entity.pdbx_description
1 polymer ?
#
loop_
_entity_poly.entity_id
_entity_poly.type
_entity_poly.pdbx_seq_one_letter_code
_entity_poly.pdbx_strand_id
1 'polypeptide(L)'
;MIRGMGKVTSLLVAAATVASLVPFSGANAAEVKRINSDDGTIYNAIAYKDGKFFIDGEINDDEDAYYVANGKFNKLDDIDSGDGDDTVLFGEKYLDVSDGDYTIDLDKGSVTDDDIKGDTAEDAADNLRRKIKNDTDDRYDEYFAKSIIDENESDTEDLTKLNLIPGAKYKAPWYYTQYKAAARAISDNVNGLKDVSDAGDKVFNVYTDTKGNYIDADYNLGKVKVTTTSSSASTKTETIENTNDKYDASGANDALTASVSQDKVLAQDENYIYRLATIKINITTGAAATISEINGIKLNPTNTNDKPQIFTVENDGRTVSFKAIQKISKAQNSDDVDGANYAKTVTTYALSDEDGKNLDGTELFSNDNLKNNYTKFTVATGKLIAYNTEINDSKEVTVRAYSLKTKGGYYYADEEDQSKEDCEVSSQDGKTSAVQTDVDGNLWRLDGGYIYKFDNTDDWDKVYKVDGSLDELSVYDKDNMIAWSEDDDVYSLIGGKQSNNDPDDTPVVKTGWVQATDGTWTYNKEDGTKATGWLNLNGTWYYLKADGVMTTGWLNLNGTWYYLNSSGAMATGWLNLNGTWYYLNQSGAMATGWANVNGTWYFLNGSGAMATGWLNDNGTWYYLYSNGSMAANTVINGYRLSASGAWV
;
A
#
# COMPACT_ATOMS: atom_id res chain seq x y z
N MET A 1 57.64 -11.29 -2.96
CA MET A 1 58.05 -11.34 -1.53
C MET A 1 58.38 -9.92 -1.16
N ILE A 2 57.66 -9.21 -0.29
CA ILE A 2 57.16 -9.56 1.04
C ILE A 2 55.79 -8.88 1.27
N ARG A 3 54.87 -9.60 1.90
CA ARG A 3 53.56 -9.14 2.39
C ARG A 3 53.72 -8.25 3.64
N GLY A 4 52.82 -7.27 3.80
CA GLY A 4 52.49 -6.63 5.09
C GLY A 4 51.15 -5.92 4.95
N MET A 5 50.04 -6.62 5.24
CA MET A 5 49.26 -6.51 6.49
C MET A 5 48.45 -5.21 6.57
N GLY A 6 47.14 -5.38 6.39
CA GLY A 6 46.14 -4.32 6.47
C GLY A 6 46.03 -3.69 7.86
N LYS A 7 45.51 -2.47 7.85
CA LYS A 7 44.91 -1.82 9.00
C LYS A 7 43.53 -1.34 8.55
N VAL A 8 42.51 -1.96 9.11
CA VAL A 8 41.15 -1.43 9.10
C VAL A 8 41.13 -0.38 10.21
N THR A 9 41.14 0.90 9.84
CA THR A 9 40.92 2.00 10.76
C THR A 9 39.44 2.30 10.79
N SER A 10 38.75 1.80 11.81
CA SER A 10 37.45 2.32 12.22
C SER A 10 37.67 3.69 12.88
N LEU A 11 37.33 4.78 12.19
CA LEU A 11 37.31 6.10 12.78
C LEU A 11 35.93 6.30 13.42
N LEU A 12 35.91 6.46 14.74
CA LEU A 12 34.76 6.94 15.50
C LEU A 12 34.90 8.47 15.51
N VAL A 13 33.98 9.20 14.86
CA VAL A 13 33.97 10.66 14.88
C VAL A 13 33.00 11.13 15.98
N ALA A 14 33.47 12.05 16.80
CA ALA A 14 32.70 12.74 17.82
C ALA A 14 32.50 14.18 17.37
N ALA A 15 31.28 14.55 16.99
CA ALA A 15 30.85 15.93 16.89
C ALA A 15 30.28 16.36 18.25
N ALA A 16 30.60 17.57 18.70
CA ALA A 16 30.26 18.08 20.01
C ALA A 16 29.43 19.36 19.87
N THR A 17 28.19 19.40 20.37
CA THR A 17 27.49 20.66 20.68
C THR A 17 26.36 20.48 21.69
N VAL A 18 26.08 21.57 22.39
CA VAL A 18 25.33 21.69 23.65
C VAL A 18 23.84 21.85 23.39
N ALA A 19 23.01 20.97 23.96
CA ALA A 19 21.55 21.16 24.00
C ALA A 19 21.18 22.30 24.97
N SER A 20 20.45 23.31 24.50
CA SER A 20 19.76 24.27 25.37
C SER A 20 18.25 24.09 25.23
N LEU A 21 17.61 23.64 26.32
CA LEU A 21 16.16 23.67 26.50
C LEU A 21 15.69 25.12 26.65
N VAL A 22 15.02 25.66 25.63
CA VAL A 22 14.22 26.88 25.78
C VAL A 22 12.75 26.48 25.81
N PRO A 23 12.04 26.63 26.95
CA PRO A 23 10.61 26.40 27.00
C PRO A 23 9.88 27.58 26.34
N PHE A 24 9.18 27.33 25.23
CA PHE A 24 8.29 28.31 24.64
C PHE A 24 6.92 28.23 25.33
N SER A 25 6.62 29.22 26.18
CA SER A 25 5.33 29.32 26.86
C SER A 25 4.28 29.94 25.94
N GLY A 26 3.37 29.12 25.40
CA GLY A 26 2.18 29.56 24.67
C GLY A 26 1.20 28.39 24.55
N ALA A 27 -0.07 28.62 24.88
CA ALA A 27 -1.06 27.57 25.13
C ALA A 27 -1.33 26.64 23.92
N ASN A 28 -1.37 25.33 24.19
CA ASN A 28 -1.87 24.24 23.34
C ASN A 28 -1.25 24.09 21.93
N ALA A 29 0.07 24.00 21.83
CA ALA A 29 0.69 23.28 20.71
C ALA A 29 1.07 21.87 21.21
N ALA A 30 0.64 20.81 20.53
CA ALA A 30 1.18 19.48 20.78
C ALA A 30 2.70 19.53 20.60
N GLU A 31 3.47 18.92 21.51
CA GLU A 31 4.92 18.83 21.36
C GLU A 31 5.23 17.98 20.12
N VAL A 32 5.69 18.65 19.06
CA VAL A 32 6.11 18.00 17.80
C VAL A 32 7.48 17.37 18.01
N LYS A 33 7.68 16.14 17.53
CA LYS A 33 8.98 15.45 17.66
C LYS A 33 10.05 16.22 16.87
N ARG A 34 11.11 16.65 17.55
CA ARG A 34 12.29 17.26 16.91
C ARG A 34 13.20 16.18 16.35
N ILE A 35 13.68 16.41 15.15
CA ILE A 35 14.67 15.60 14.45
C ILE A 35 15.98 16.39 14.46
N ASN A 36 17.08 15.68 14.75
CA ASN A 36 18.42 16.26 14.69
C ASN A 36 18.89 16.27 13.24
N SER A 37 19.64 17.30 12.90
CA SER A 37 20.35 17.38 11.63
C SER A 37 21.82 17.04 11.80
N ASP A 38 22.40 16.55 10.73
CA ASP A 38 23.82 16.23 10.57
C ASP A 38 24.39 17.11 9.44
N ASP A 39 25.68 17.45 9.55
CA ASP A 39 26.41 18.20 8.52
C ASP A 39 26.73 17.30 7.33
N GLY A 40 26.54 17.80 6.11
CA GLY A 40 26.86 17.14 4.84
C GLY A 40 25.99 17.66 3.69
N THR A 41 26.56 17.67 2.49
CA THR A 41 25.89 18.14 1.28
C THR A 41 25.19 16.95 0.61
N ILE A 42 23.88 17.03 0.37
CA ILE A 42 23.12 16.00 -0.36
C ILE A 42 22.67 16.59 -1.69
N TYR A 43 23.03 15.93 -2.79
CA TYR A 43 22.62 16.28 -4.15
C TYR A 43 21.30 15.60 -4.52
N ASN A 44 21.10 14.34 -4.09
CA ASN A 44 19.83 13.65 -4.25
C ASN A 44 19.66 12.57 -3.17
N ALA A 45 18.42 12.29 -2.76
CA ALA A 45 18.15 11.19 -1.85
C ALA A 45 16.78 10.54 -2.01
N ILE A 46 16.74 9.22 -1.83
CA ILE A 46 15.51 8.43 -1.83
C ILE A 46 15.37 7.67 -0.52
N ALA A 47 14.29 7.97 0.22
CA ALA A 47 13.92 7.22 1.42
C ALA A 47 13.33 5.85 1.08
N TYR A 48 13.66 4.85 1.89
CA TYR A 48 13.11 3.50 1.77
C TYR A 48 12.81 2.88 3.14
N LYS A 49 11.99 1.82 3.15
CA LYS A 49 11.56 1.13 4.38
C LYS A 49 12.74 0.68 5.25
N ASP A 50 12.44 0.42 6.51
CA ASP A 50 13.38 -0.13 7.51
C ASP A 50 14.61 0.74 7.76
N GLY A 51 14.48 2.06 7.58
CA GLY A 51 15.54 3.03 7.81
C GLY A 51 16.66 2.95 6.79
N LYS A 52 16.28 2.70 5.54
CA LYS A 52 17.21 2.59 4.42
C LYS A 52 17.07 3.81 3.53
N PHE A 53 18.18 4.25 2.95
CA PHE A 53 18.21 5.41 2.07
C PHE A 53 19.19 5.18 0.94
N PHE A 54 18.87 5.72 -0.22
CA PHE A 54 19.87 6.12 -1.21
C PHE A 54 20.19 7.59 -0.97
N ILE A 55 21.46 7.95 -0.98
CA ILE A 55 21.96 9.33 -0.82
C ILE A 55 23.11 9.52 -1.79
N ASP A 56 23.00 10.46 -2.70
CA ASP A 56 24.10 11.01 -3.48
C ASP A 56 24.55 12.33 -2.83
N GLY A 57 25.82 12.46 -2.45
CA GLY A 57 26.28 13.62 -1.68
C GLY A 57 27.72 13.56 -1.16
N GLU A 58 28.14 14.67 -0.56
CA GLU A 58 29.40 14.79 0.20
C GLU A 58 29.16 14.58 1.69
N ILE A 59 29.54 13.40 2.19
CA ILE A 59 29.31 12.99 3.59
C ILE A 59 30.65 12.77 4.30
N ASN A 60 30.97 13.58 5.32
CA ASN A 60 32.25 13.58 6.03
C ASN A 60 33.47 13.81 5.11
N ASP A 61 33.42 14.83 4.26
CA ASP A 61 34.46 15.18 3.27
C ASP A 61 34.71 14.08 2.20
N ASP A 62 33.72 13.21 1.98
CA ASP A 62 33.78 12.11 1.01
C ASP A 62 32.57 12.17 0.08
N GLU A 63 32.81 12.56 -1.16
CA GLU A 63 31.83 12.74 -2.22
C GLU A 63 31.58 11.40 -2.93
N ASP A 64 30.40 10.82 -2.77
CA ASP A 64 30.07 9.48 -3.28
C ASP A 64 28.54 9.22 -3.27
N ALA A 65 28.12 8.13 -3.89
CA ALA A 65 26.77 7.60 -3.78
C ALA A 65 26.70 6.52 -2.69
N TYR A 66 25.73 6.64 -1.79
CA TYR A 66 25.61 5.83 -0.59
C TYR A 66 24.29 5.06 -0.52
N TYR A 67 24.40 3.78 -0.19
CA TYR A 67 23.31 3.01 0.41
C TYR A 67 23.41 3.04 1.92
N VAL A 68 22.48 3.75 2.55
CA VAL A 68 22.38 3.82 4.01
C VAL A 68 21.54 2.66 4.52
N ALA A 69 22.09 1.86 5.42
CA ALA A 69 21.35 0.81 6.11
C ALA A 69 21.84 0.63 7.54
N ASN A 70 20.92 0.51 8.49
CA ASN A 70 21.23 0.42 9.93
C ASN A 70 22.10 1.59 10.44
N GLY A 71 21.91 2.79 9.88
CA GLY A 71 22.68 4.00 10.24
C GLY A 71 24.10 4.03 9.68
N LYS A 72 24.45 3.14 8.74
CA LYS A 72 25.77 3.11 8.09
C LYS A 72 25.64 3.52 6.64
N PHE A 73 26.47 4.46 6.23
CA PHE A 73 26.68 4.88 4.84
C PHE A 73 27.63 3.89 4.19
N ASN A 74 27.13 3.13 3.20
CA ASN A 74 27.93 2.19 2.43
C ASN A 74 28.02 2.74 1.01
N LYS A 75 29.23 3.04 0.55
CA LYS A 75 29.48 3.45 -0.84
C LYS A 75 28.94 2.40 -1.80
N LEU A 76 28.29 2.86 -2.86
CA LEU A 76 27.80 2.02 -3.93
C LEU A 76 28.93 1.85 -4.96
N ASP A 77 29.27 0.60 -5.26
CA ASP A 77 30.23 0.33 -6.32
C ASP A 77 29.62 0.75 -7.67
N ASP A 78 30.43 1.32 -8.56
CA ASP A 78 30.08 1.71 -9.94
C ASP A 78 29.12 2.91 -10.13
N ILE A 79 28.64 3.54 -9.04
CA ILE A 79 27.90 4.81 -9.09
C ILE A 79 28.80 5.91 -8.52
N ASP A 80 29.18 6.88 -9.35
CA ASP A 80 29.93 8.05 -8.89
C ASP A 80 28.95 9.15 -8.39
N SER A 81 29.47 10.15 -7.67
CA SER A 81 28.69 11.34 -7.30
C SER A 81 28.21 12.11 -8.53
N GLY A 82 26.96 12.58 -8.52
CA GLY A 82 26.32 13.32 -9.63
C GLY A 82 25.68 12.43 -10.69
N ASP A 83 26.02 11.13 -10.74
CA ASP A 83 25.25 10.14 -11.50
C ASP A 83 23.85 9.92 -10.89
N GLY A 84 23.70 10.24 -9.59
CA GLY A 84 22.45 10.14 -8.85
C GLY A 84 21.47 11.29 -9.08
N ASP A 85 21.88 12.40 -9.72
CA ASP A 85 21.02 13.58 -9.90
C ASP A 85 19.74 13.24 -10.70
N ASP A 86 19.84 12.33 -11.67
CA ASP A 86 18.72 11.87 -12.51
C ASP A 86 18.06 10.57 -12.00
N THR A 87 18.16 10.24 -10.69
CA THR A 87 17.57 9.00 -10.19
C THR A 87 16.04 8.97 -10.24
N VAL A 88 15.49 7.88 -10.78
CA VAL A 88 14.04 7.65 -10.86
C VAL A 88 13.63 6.38 -10.15
N LEU A 89 12.72 6.50 -9.18
CA LEU A 89 12.13 5.35 -8.50
C LEU A 89 11.26 4.53 -9.47
N PHE A 90 11.54 3.23 -9.57
CA PHE A 90 10.78 2.27 -10.36
C PHE A 90 10.33 1.05 -9.53
N GLY A 91 9.07 0.66 -9.76
CA GLY A 91 8.46 -0.50 -9.12
C GLY A 91 8.46 -0.39 -7.59
N GLU A 92 8.74 -1.52 -6.93
CA GLU A 92 8.65 -1.62 -5.47
C GLU A 92 9.92 -1.18 -4.72
N LYS A 93 11.05 -1.06 -5.42
CA LYS A 93 12.36 -0.99 -4.77
C LYS A 93 13.55 -0.62 -5.67
N TYR A 94 13.34 -0.37 -6.95
CA TYR A 94 14.44 -0.14 -7.88
C TYR A 94 14.64 1.35 -8.09
N LEU A 95 15.89 1.80 -8.15
CA LEU A 95 16.23 3.12 -8.65
C LEU A 95 16.92 2.96 -9.99
N ASP A 96 16.41 3.66 -10.98
CA ASP A 96 17.00 3.87 -12.29
C ASP A 96 17.97 5.06 -12.16
N VAL A 97 19.24 4.91 -12.56
CA VAL A 97 20.33 5.88 -12.34
C VAL A 97 21.06 6.16 -13.65
N SER A 98 21.55 7.39 -13.84
CA SER A 98 22.26 7.83 -15.06
C SER A 98 21.52 7.48 -16.35
N ASP A 99 20.25 7.90 -16.47
CA ASP A 99 19.40 7.62 -17.64
C ASP A 99 19.24 6.12 -18.00
N GLY A 100 19.42 5.22 -17.02
CA GLY A 100 19.25 3.78 -17.19
C GLY A 100 20.54 2.99 -17.41
N ASP A 101 21.71 3.63 -17.29
CA ASP A 101 22.99 2.92 -17.31
C ASP A 101 23.15 1.99 -16.10
N TYR A 102 22.52 2.30 -14.95
CA TYR A 102 22.56 1.47 -13.75
C TYR A 102 21.22 1.39 -13.03
N THR A 103 20.99 0.25 -12.36
CA THR A 103 19.86 0.03 -11.46
C THR A 103 20.31 -0.36 -10.05
N ILE A 104 19.72 0.26 -9.03
CA ILE A 104 19.94 -0.05 -7.60
C ILE A 104 18.76 -0.83 -7.03
N ASP A 105 19.00 -1.96 -6.34
CA ASP A 105 17.99 -2.70 -5.54
C ASP A 105 18.00 -2.22 -4.07
N LEU A 106 17.05 -1.36 -3.69
CA LEU A 106 16.97 -0.76 -2.34
C LEU A 106 16.76 -1.77 -1.20
N ASP A 107 16.28 -2.99 -1.48
CA ASP A 107 16.23 -4.03 -0.44
C ASP A 107 17.64 -4.47 -0.02
N LYS A 108 18.61 -4.44 -0.95
CA LYS A 108 19.94 -5.04 -0.79
C LYS A 108 21.09 -4.03 -0.82
N GLY A 109 20.90 -2.87 -1.45
CA GLY A 109 21.97 -1.93 -1.76
C GLY A 109 22.94 -2.45 -2.83
N SER A 110 22.45 -3.26 -3.78
CA SER A 110 23.26 -3.79 -4.89
C SER A 110 22.99 -3.02 -6.17
N VAL A 111 24.05 -2.76 -6.94
CA VAL A 111 24.03 -2.11 -8.26
C VAL A 111 24.13 -3.16 -9.36
N THR A 112 23.50 -2.89 -10.51
CA THR A 112 23.59 -3.68 -11.74
C THR A 112 23.52 -2.76 -12.96
N ASP A 113 24.09 -3.18 -14.09
CA ASP A 113 24.03 -2.50 -15.40
C ASP A 113 22.85 -2.98 -16.27
N ASP A 114 21.92 -3.74 -15.67
CA ASP A 114 20.70 -4.19 -16.35
C ASP A 114 19.66 -3.06 -16.32
N ASP A 115 19.04 -2.74 -17.47
CA ASP A 115 17.90 -1.81 -17.56
C ASP A 115 16.62 -2.51 -17.09
N ILE A 116 16.49 -2.68 -15.76
CA ILE A 116 15.35 -3.38 -15.17
C ILE A 116 14.01 -2.71 -15.54
N LYS A 117 13.99 -1.38 -15.66
CA LYS A 117 12.78 -0.61 -15.96
C LYS A 117 12.33 -0.80 -17.40
N GLY A 118 13.24 -0.66 -18.36
CA GLY A 118 13.00 -0.90 -19.77
C GLY A 118 12.67 -2.37 -20.04
N ASP A 119 13.46 -3.30 -19.51
CA ASP A 119 13.22 -4.74 -19.64
C ASP A 119 11.85 -5.14 -19.09
N THR A 120 11.44 -4.59 -17.93
CA THR A 120 10.13 -4.87 -17.34
C THR A 120 9.00 -4.37 -18.25
N ALA A 121 9.15 -3.21 -18.90
CA ALA A 121 8.16 -2.67 -19.82
C ALA A 121 8.08 -3.49 -21.12
N GLU A 122 9.22 -3.90 -21.69
CA GLU A 122 9.29 -4.76 -22.88
C GLU A 122 8.65 -6.14 -22.59
N ASP A 123 9.02 -6.76 -21.48
CA ASP A 123 8.44 -8.02 -21.03
C ASP A 123 6.93 -7.91 -20.81
N ALA A 124 6.45 -6.82 -20.21
CA ALA A 124 5.03 -6.56 -20.02
C ALA A 124 4.30 -6.46 -21.37
N ALA A 125 4.87 -5.73 -22.32
CA ALA A 125 4.32 -5.57 -23.67
C ALA A 125 4.27 -6.91 -24.42
N ASP A 126 5.32 -7.73 -24.34
CA ASP A 126 5.37 -9.05 -24.96
C ASP A 126 4.43 -10.05 -24.28
N ASN A 127 4.35 -10.02 -22.96
CA ASN A 127 3.38 -10.82 -22.20
C ASN A 127 1.94 -10.46 -22.60
N LEU A 128 1.64 -9.16 -22.73
CA LEU A 128 0.33 -8.66 -23.15
C LEU A 128 -0.02 -9.19 -24.55
N ARG A 129 0.86 -9.00 -25.54
CA ARG A 129 0.67 -9.48 -26.92
C ARG A 129 0.46 -10.98 -26.99
N ARG A 130 1.11 -11.77 -26.12
CA ARG A 130 0.94 -13.24 -26.05
C ARG A 130 -0.39 -13.66 -25.42
N LYS A 131 -0.94 -12.86 -24.51
CA LYS A 131 -2.15 -13.20 -23.74
C LYS A 131 -3.44 -12.70 -24.38
N ILE A 132 -3.39 -11.60 -25.12
CA ILE A 132 -4.50 -11.23 -25.99
C ILE A 132 -4.69 -12.35 -27.01
N LYS A 133 -5.91 -12.90 -27.09
CA LYS A 133 -6.22 -13.98 -28.03
C LYS A 133 -5.97 -13.45 -29.45
N ASN A 134 -5.35 -14.28 -30.30
CA ASN A 134 -5.14 -13.92 -31.71
C ASN A 134 -6.46 -13.63 -32.45
N ASP A 135 -7.55 -14.22 -31.97
CA ASP A 135 -8.92 -14.00 -32.43
C ASP A 135 -9.72 -13.53 -31.21
N THR A 136 -9.86 -12.20 -31.08
CA THR A 136 -10.74 -11.58 -30.07
C THR A 136 -12.14 -11.40 -30.63
N ASP A 137 -12.65 -12.38 -31.37
CA ASP A 137 -14.00 -12.36 -31.99
C ASP A 137 -14.31 -10.99 -32.65
N ASP A 138 -13.33 -10.44 -33.37
CA ASP A 138 -13.35 -9.10 -34.00
C ASP A 138 -13.53 -7.88 -33.06
N ARG A 139 -13.08 -7.96 -31.79
CA ARG A 139 -12.98 -6.80 -30.90
C ARG A 139 -11.81 -5.90 -31.29
N TYR A 140 -10.61 -6.47 -31.30
CA TYR A 140 -9.39 -5.78 -31.74
C TYR A 140 -9.08 -6.10 -33.19
N ASP A 141 -8.58 -5.12 -33.93
CA ASP A 141 -8.16 -5.31 -35.32
C ASP A 141 -7.00 -6.32 -35.38
N GLU A 142 -7.16 -7.48 -36.03
CA GLU A 142 -6.13 -8.55 -36.03
C GLU A 142 -4.74 -8.10 -36.52
N TYR A 143 -4.67 -7.15 -37.46
CA TYR A 143 -3.40 -6.64 -37.98
C TYR A 143 -2.70 -5.77 -36.94
N PHE A 144 -3.48 -4.98 -36.19
CA PHE A 144 -2.98 -4.09 -35.15
C PHE A 144 -3.07 -4.68 -33.74
N ALA A 145 -3.70 -5.84 -33.53
CA ALA A 145 -3.85 -6.52 -32.23
C ALA A 145 -2.52 -7.08 -31.69
N LYS A 146 -1.46 -7.01 -32.49
CA LYS A 146 -0.07 -7.30 -32.09
C LYS A 146 0.77 -6.02 -31.92
N SER A 147 0.19 -4.88 -32.27
CA SER A 147 0.79 -3.57 -32.12
C SER A 147 0.10 -2.85 -30.99
N ILE A 148 0.87 -2.06 -30.27
CA ILE A 148 0.40 -1.35 -29.10
C ILE A 148 0.51 0.15 -29.47
N ILE A 149 -0.53 0.92 -29.18
CA ILE A 149 -0.61 2.35 -29.52
C ILE A 149 -0.23 3.18 -28.29
N ASP A 150 0.66 4.13 -28.47
CA ASP A 150 1.03 5.12 -27.45
C ASP A 150 0.15 6.38 -27.59
N GLU A 151 -0.34 6.90 -26.46
CA GLU A 151 -1.10 8.16 -26.40
C GLU A 151 -0.22 9.39 -26.14
N ASN A 152 1.07 9.22 -25.78
CA ASN A 152 1.97 10.31 -25.42
C ASN A 152 3.02 10.58 -26.52
N GLU A 153 2.82 11.64 -27.31
CA GLU A 153 3.85 12.16 -28.26
C GLU A 153 4.75 13.25 -27.64
N SER A 154 4.73 13.48 -26.33
CA SER A 154 5.73 14.33 -25.66
C SER A 154 5.91 13.96 -24.19
N ASP A 155 7.15 13.64 -23.82
CA ASP A 155 7.71 13.37 -22.48
C ASP A 155 7.56 11.94 -21.92
N THR A 156 8.11 10.96 -22.66
CA THR A 156 8.85 9.74 -22.20
C THR A 156 9.13 8.82 -23.41
N GLU A 157 9.87 9.32 -24.39
CA GLU A 157 10.20 8.59 -25.63
C GLU A 157 11.27 7.51 -25.29
N ASP A 158 11.02 6.25 -24.97
CA ASP A 158 10.08 5.28 -25.51
C ASP A 158 10.17 4.02 -24.60
N LEU A 159 9.19 3.74 -23.72
CA LEU A 159 9.11 2.51 -22.89
C LEU A 159 8.50 1.33 -23.67
N THR A 160 9.11 0.94 -24.78
CA THR A 160 8.71 1.40 -26.13
C THR A 160 7.29 1.15 -26.66
N LYS A 161 6.31 0.75 -25.84
CA LYS A 161 4.91 0.60 -26.24
C LYS A 161 3.89 0.78 -25.10
N LEU A 162 4.31 0.90 -23.84
CA LEU A 162 3.39 0.89 -22.70
C LEU A 162 3.59 2.13 -21.81
N ASN A 163 2.49 2.75 -21.40
CA ASN A 163 2.52 3.89 -20.49
C ASN A 163 2.38 3.44 -19.04
N LEU A 164 3.27 3.89 -18.15
CA LEU A 164 3.19 3.56 -16.72
C LEU A 164 1.99 4.28 -16.07
N ILE A 165 1.18 3.56 -15.30
CA ILE A 165 0.08 4.17 -14.55
C ILE A 165 0.64 4.98 -13.37
N PRO A 166 0.30 6.28 -13.24
CA PRO A 166 0.85 7.15 -12.21
C PRO A 166 0.36 6.82 -10.79
N GLY A 167 1.02 7.43 -9.80
CA GLY A 167 0.40 7.74 -8.50
C GLY A 167 0.70 6.81 -7.32
N ALA A 168 1.44 5.72 -7.50
CA ALA A 168 1.79 4.83 -6.38
C ALA A 168 3.28 4.51 -6.35
N LYS A 169 4.03 5.23 -5.50
CA LYS A 169 5.43 4.93 -5.22
C LYS A 169 5.54 3.57 -4.54
N TYR A 170 6.61 2.83 -4.85
CA TYR A 170 6.91 1.54 -4.24
C TYR A 170 5.82 0.47 -4.48
N LYS A 171 5.06 0.56 -5.58
CA LYS A 171 4.07 -0.46 -5.96
C LYS A 171 4.50 -1.21 -7.21
N ALA A 172 3.99 -2.43 -7.36
CA ALA A 172 4.13 -3.19 -8.59
C ALA A 172 3.59 -2.38 -9.78
N PRO A 173 4.37 -2.24 -10.86
CA PRO A 173 3.99 -1.39 -11.97
C PRO A 173 2.80 -1.99 -12.72
N TRP A 174 1.91 -1.10 -13.12
CA TRP A 174 0.84 -1.37 -14.06
C TRP A 174 0.97 -0.40 -15.21
N TYR A 175 0.60 -0.85 -16.38
CA TYR A 175 0.71 -0.08 -17.60
C TYR A 175 -0.65 0.08 -18.27
N TYR A 176 -0.75 1.08 -19.12
CA TYR A 176 -1.90 1.30 -19.97
C TYR A 176 -1.49 1.58 -21.40
N THR A 177 -2.40 1.27 -22.32
CA THR A 177 -2.23 1.45 -23.77
C THR A 177 -3.58 1.36 -24.49
N GLN A 178 -3.58 1.49 -25.81
CA GLN A 178 -4.73 1.39 -26.67
C GLN A 178 -4.56 0.33 -27.75
N TYR A 179 -5.66 -0.34 -28.07
CA TYR A 179 -5.77 -1.25 -29.22
C TYR A 179 -6.78 -0.71 -30.21
N LYS A 180 -6.43 -0.77 -31.50
CA LYS A 180 -7.36 -0.40 -32.57
C LYS A 180 -8.55 -1.35 -32.60
N ALA A 181 -9.74 -0.79 -32.69
CA ALA A 181 -10.97 -1.57 -32.85
C ALA A 181 -11.03 -2.24 -34.23
N ALA A 182 -11.50 -3.48 -34.29
CA ALA A 182 -11.69 -4.17 -35.56
C ALA A 182 -12.83 -3.54 -36.37
N ALA A 183 -12.83 -3.78 -37.69
CA ALA A 183 -13.88 -3.30 -38.58
C ALA A 183 -15.28 -3.78 -38.16
N ARG A 184 -15.39 -5.00 -37.60
CA ARG A 184 -16.65 -5.54 -37.12
C ARG A 184 -17.16 -4.77 -35.90
N ALA A 185 -16.33 -4.58 -34.87
CA ALA A 185 -16.67 -3.79 -33.68
C ALA A 185 -17.16 -2.38 -34.06
N ILE A 186 -16.48 -1.72 -35.00
CA ILE A 186 -16.90 -0.41 -35.52
C ILE A 186 -18.26 -0.52 -36.23
N SER A 187 -18.46 -1.53 -37.08
CA SER A 187 -19.70 -1.73 -37.83
C SER A 187 -20.92 -1.99 -36.93
N ASP A 188 -20.70 -2.71 -35.83
CA ASP A 188 -21.71 -3.06 -34.84
C ASP A 188 -21.92 -1.95 -33.79
N ASN A 189 -21.15 -0.85 -33.88
CA ASN A 189 -21.19 0.30 -32.98
C ASN A 189 -20.86 -0.05 -31.52
N VAL A 190 -19.95 -1.00 -31.31
CA VAL A 190 -19.41 -1.33 -29.99
C VAL A 190 -18.83 -0.05 -29.36
N ASN A 191 -19.15 0.24 -28.10
CA ASN A 191 -18.71 1.46 -27.40
C ASN A 191 -18.95 2.76 -28.18
N GLY A 192 -19.99 2.83 -29.02
CA GLY A 192 -20.30 4.02 -29.80
C GLY A 192 -19.29 4.36 -30.92
N LEU A 193 -18.39 3.42 -31.26
CA LEU A 193 -17.27 3.66 -32.17
C LEU A 193 -17.67 3.98 -33.62
N LYS A 194 -18.90 3.68 -34.03
CA LYS A 194 -19.39 4.00 -35.37
C LYS A 194 -19.48 5.51 -35.58
N ASP A 195 -19.85 6.23 -34.53
CA ASP A 195 -20.12 7.68 -34.56
C ASP A 195 -18.87 8.52 -34.25
N VAL A 196 -17.76 7.89 -33.89
CA VAL A 196 -16.45 8.55 -33.76
C VAL A 196 -15.97 8.99 -35.15
N SER A 197 -15.69 10.29 -35.30
CA SER A 197 -15.30 10.91 -36.58
C SER A 197 -13.92 10.47 -37.04
N ASP A 198 -12.97 10.47 -36.12
CA ASP A 198 -11.56 10.27 -36.41
C ASP A 198 -11.22 8.79 -36.33
N ALA A 199 -10.67 8.25 -37.42
CA ALA A 199 -10.38 6.82 -37.51
C ALA A 199 -9.25 6.39 -36.57
N GLY A 200 -8.39 7.33 -36.14
CA GLY A 200 -7.35 7.11 -35.14
C GLY A 200 -7.92 6.87 -33.74
N ASP A 201 -9.05 7.51 -33.41
CA ASP A 201 -9.68 7.45 -32.09
C ASP A 201 -10.59 6.23 -31.92
N LYS A 202 -10.67 5.36 -32.94
CA LYS A 202 -11.45 4.12 -32.89
C LYS A 202 -10.67 3.02 -32.21
N VAL A 203 -10.48 3.19 -30.90
CA VAL A 203 -9.63 2.36 -30.05
C VAL A 203 -10.37 1.88 -28.80
N PHE A 204 -9.80 0.88 -28.14
CA PHE A 204 -10.15 0.44 -26.80
C PHE A 204 -8.95 0.62 -25.87
N ASN A 205 -9.19 1.16 -24.68
CA ASN A 205 -8.18 1.30 -23.64
C ASN A 205 -7.96 -0.04 -22.94
N VAL A 206 -6.68 -0.40 -22.77
CA VAL A 206 -6.25 -1.65 -22.14
C VAL A 206 -5.25 -1.36 -21.04
N TYR A 207 -5.47 -1.97 -19.87
CA TYR A 207 -4.54 -1.92 -18.74
C TYR A 207 -3.92 -3.29 -18.51
N THR A 208 -2.64 -3.35 -18.14
CA THR A 208 -1.93 -4.62 -17.92
C THR A 208 -0.95 -4.55 -16.76
N ASP A 209 -0.78 -5.67 -16.06
CA ASP A 209 0.38 -5.87 -15.17
C ASP A 209 1.63 -6.32 -15.96
N THR A 210 2.75 -6.45 -15.26
CA THR A 210 4.04 -6.92 -15.81
C THR A 210 3.99 -8.33 -16.40
N LYS A 211 3.00 -9.13 -16.02
CA LYS A 211 2.80 -10.50 -16.49
C LYS A 211 1.85 -10.56 -17.68
N GLY A 212 1.37 -9.44 -18.20
CA GLY A 212 0.40 -9.38 -19.30
C GLY A 212 -1.04 -9.73 -18.88
N ASN A 213 -1.35 -9.83 -17.59
CA ASN A 213 -2.74 -9.95 -17.16
C ASN A 213 -3.41 -8.60 -17.42
N TYR A 214 -4.38 -8.59 -18.32
CA TYR A 214 -4.90 -7.36 -18.89
C TYR A 214 -6.41 -7.19 -18.70
N ILE A 215 -6.85 -5.95 -18.83
CA ILE A 215 -8.24 -5.52 -18.71
C ILE A 215 -8.55 -4.65 -19.92
N ASP A 216 -9.55 -5.03 -20.69
CA ASP A 216 -10.32 -4.12 -21.53
C ASP A 216 -11.11 -3.17 -20.62
N ALA A 217 -10.74 -1.90 -20.64
CA ALA A 217 -11.27 -0.89 -19.74
C ALA A 217 -12.58 -0.26 -20.25
N ASP A 218 -12.99 -0.53 -21.48
CA ASP A 218 -14.08 0.19 -22.16
C ASP A 218 -15.35 -0.63 -22.36
N TYR A 219 -15.38 -1.89 -21.88
CA TYR A 219 -16.59 -2.71 -21.83
C TYR A 219 -17.44 -2.44 -20.58
N ASN A 220 -16.90 -2.68 -19.39
CA ASN A 220 -17.66 -2.67 -18.13
C ASN A 220 -17.83 -1.22 -17.63
N LEU A 221 -19.07 -0.74 -17.58
CA LEU A 221 -19.39 0.62 -17.11
C LEU A 221 -19.66 0.69 -15.60
N GLY A 222 -19.79 -0.46 -14.95
CA GLY A 222 -20.53 -0.53 -13.69
C GLY A 222 -22.01 -0.23 -13.91
N LYS A 223 -22.77 -0.03 -12.82
CA LYS A 223 -24.23 0.10 -12.89
C LYS A 223 -24.66 1.54 -13.10
N VAL A 224 -25.26 1.83 -14.25
CA VAL A 224 -25.90 3.13 -14.54
C VAL A 224 -27.38 2.89 -14.81
N LYS A 225 -28.24 3.31 -13.89
CA LYS A 225 -29.70 3.25 -14.07
C LYS A 225 -30.16 4.41 -14.93
N VAL A 226 -30.98 4.12 -15.93
CA VAL A 226 -31.49 5.12 -16.87
C VAL A 226 -33.00 5.00 -16.94
N THR A 227 -33.70 6.08 -16.63
CA THR A 227 -35.15 6.18 -16.86
C THR A 227 -35.40 6.94 -18.15
N THR A 228 -36.20 6.35 -19.03
CA THR A 228 -36.65 6.97 -20.27
C THR A 228 -38.16 7.21 -20.23
N THR A 229 -38.61 8.29 -20.87
CA THR A 229 -40.02 8.70 -20.95
C THR A 229 -40.44 8.82 -22.40
N SER A 230 -41.52 8.15 -22.78
CA SER A 230 -42.11 8.23 -24.12
C SER A 230 -42.99 9.46 -24.28
N SER A 231 -43.35 9.79 -25.53
CA SER A 231 -44.32 10.84 -25.85
C SER A 231 -45.72 10.64 -25.22
N SER A 232 -46.08 9.40 -24.86
CA SER A 232 -47.32 9.09 -24.12
C SER A 232 -47.18 9.19 -22.60
N ALA A 233 -46.05 9.73 -22.12
CA ALA A 233 -45.70 9.86 -20.70
C ALA A 233 -45.55 8.53 -19.94
N SER A 234 -45.39 7.40 -20.63
CA SER A 234 -45.01 6.14 -19.99
C SER A 234 -43.51 6.10 -19.74
N THR A 235 -43.08 5.51 -18.63
CA THR A 235 -41.66 5.41 -18.24
C THR A 235 -41.15 3.98 -18.29
N LYS A 236 -39.85 3.84 -18.51
CA LYS A 236 -39.11 2.57 -18.46
C LYS A 236 -37.75 2.84 -17.85
N THR A 237 -37.35 2.02 -16.88
CA THR A 237 -36.02 2.11 -16.24
C THR A 237 -35.23 0.86 -16.57
N GLU A 238 -34.01 1.05 -17.06
CA GLU A 238 -33.03 -0.01 -17.32
C GLU A 238 -31.77 0.21 -16.49
N THR A 239 -31.04 -0.87 -16.19
CA THR A 239 -29.70 -0.78 -15.61
C THR A 239 -28.71 -1.14 -16.69
N ILE A 240 -27.99 -0.15 -17.18
CA ILE A 240 -26.91 -0.32 -18.14
C ILE A 240 -25.66 -0.73 -17.38
N GLU A 241 -25.03 -1.83 -17.80
CA GLU A 241 -23.85 -2.38 -17.13
C GLU A 241 -22.60 -2.38 -18.03
N ASN A 242 -22.78 -2.26 -19.35
CA ASN A 242 -21.68 -2.32 -20.31
C ASN A 242 -21.98 -1.56 -21.61
N THR A 243 -20.98 -1.47 -22.49
CA THR A 243 -21.00 -0.70 -23.75
C THR A 243 -21.27 -1.52 -25.01
N ASN A 244 -21.38 -2.85 -24.91
CA ASN A 244 -21.70 -3.71 -26.07
C ASN A 244 -23.20 -4.00 -26.18
N ASP A 245 -23.93 -3.97 -25.06
CA ASP A 245 -25.34 -4.35 -25.00
C ASP A 245 -26.29 -3.23 -25.41
N LYS A 246 -27.48 -3.64 -25.83
CA LYS A 246 -28.63 -2.78 -26.09
C LYS A 246 -29.70 -3.04 -25.04
N TYR A 247 -30.39 -1.97 -24.67
CA TYR A 247 -31.40 -1.99 -23.63
C TYR A 247 -32.71 -1.37 -24.15
N ASP A 248 -33.81 -1.68 -23.48
CA ASP A 248 -35.11 -1.11 -23.83
C ASP A 248 -35.20 0.37 -23.44
N ALA A 249 -35.76 1.18 -24.33
CA ALA A 249 -36.30 2.49 -24.00
C ALA A 249 -37.83 2.43 -23.89
N SER A 250 -38.44 3.44 -23.29
CA SER A 250 -39.90 3.52 -23.18
C SER A 250 -40.54 3.52 -24.57
N GLY A 251 -41.25 2.44 -24.91
CA GLY A 251 -41.93 2.27 -26.20
C GLY A 251 -41.02 1.87 -27.36
N ALA A 252 -39.76 1.48 -27.12
CA ALA A 252 -38.85 0.96 -28.14
C ALA A 252 -37.87 -0.06 -27.55
N ASN A 253 -37.83 -1.26 -28.13
CA ASN A 253 -36.88 -2.30 -27.70
C ASN A 253 -35.50 -2.07 -28.31
N ASP A 254 -34.45 -2.50 -27.60
CA ASP A 254 -33.04 -2.44 -28.04
C ASP A 254 -32.60 -1.05 -28.55
N ALA A 255 -33.18 0.01 -27.96
CA ALA A 255 -33.04 1.37 -28.43
C ALA A 255 -32.08 2.21 -27.58
N LEU A 256 -31.69 1.75 -26.39
CA LEU A 256 -30.81 2.46 -25.46
C LEU A 256 -29.41 1.82 -25.47
N THR A 257 -28.37 2.64 -25.60
CA THR A 257 -26.96 2.22 -25.62
C THR A 257 -26.09 3.14 -24.78
N ALA A 258 -24.88 2.72 -24.48
CA ALA A 258 -23.89 3.52 -23.77
C ALA A 258 -22.49 3.40 -24.37
N SER A 259 -21.69 4.43 -24.18
CA SER A 259 -20.25 4.44 -24.49
C SER A 259 -19.46 5.15 -23.39
N VAL A 260 -18.17 4.86 -23.34
CA VAL A 260 -17.17 5.49 -22.47
C VAL A 260 -15.94 5.88 -23.27
N SER A 261 -15.40 7.05 -22.98
CA SER A 261 -14.09 7.50 -23.45
C SER A 261 -13.19 7.86 -22.27
N GLN A 262 -11.93 7.47 -22.34
CA GLN A 262 -10.91 7.87 -21.37
C GLN A 262 -10.50 9.32 -21.61
N ASP A 263 -10.60 10.15 -20.58
CA ASP A 263 -10.07 11.52 -20.61
C ASP A 263 -8.64 11.57 -20.05
N LYS A 264 -8.38 10.83 -18.96
CA LYS A 264 -7.07 10.78 -18.28
C LYS A 264 -6.97 9.58 -17.33
N VAL A 265 -5.82 8.90 -17.28
CA VAL A 265 -5.48 7.97 -16.18
C VAL A 265 -4.99 8.78 -14.98
N LEU A 266 -5.63 8.62 -13.82
CA LEU A 266 -5.40 9.49 -12.66
C LEU A 266 -4.38 8.89 -11.70
N ALA A 267 -4.65 7.68 -11.19
CA ALA A 267 -3.85 7.03 -10.16
C ALA A 267 -4.15 5.53 -10.09
N GLN A 268 -3.44 4.83 -9.21
CA GLN A 268 -3.74 3.46 -8.82
C GLN A 268 -3.57 3.25 -7.31
N ASP A 269 -4.27 2.24 -6.79
CA ASP A 269 -3.97 1.62 -5.49
C ASP A 269 -3.64 0.13 -5.70
N GLU A 270 -3.53 -0.64 -4.61
CA GLU A 270 -3.23 -2.08 -4.67
C GLU A 270 -4.21 -2.86 -5.57
N ASN A 271 -5.49 -2.50 -5.56
CA ASN A 271 -6.59 -3.27 -6.13
C ASN A 271 -7.27 -2.62 -7.33
N TYR A 272 -7.09 -1.30 -7.51
CA TYR A 272 -7.86 -0.51 -8.46
C TYR A 272 -7.01 0.47 -9.25
N ILE A 273 -7.47 0.76 -10.46
CA ILE A 273 -7.02 1.85 -11.32
C ILE A 273 -8.14 2.89 -11.35
N TYR A 274 -7.75 4.16 -11.31
CA TYR A 274 -8.66 5.30 -11.31
C TYR A 274 -8.43 6.11 -12.59
N ARG A 275 -9.50 6.33 -13.35
CA ARG A 275 -9.47 7.18 -14.55
C ARG A 275 -10.58 8.21 -14.52
N LEU A 276 -10.32 9.36 -15.13
CA LEU A 276 -11.35 10.29 -15.56
C LEU A 276 -11.88 9.81 -16.91
N ALA A 277 -13.19 9.70 -17.02
CA ALA A 277 -13.85 9.25 -18.24
C ALA A 277 -15.12 10.05 -18.52
N THR A 278 -15.48 10.16 -19.79
CA THR A 278 -16.77 10.69 -20.23
C THR A 278 -17.70 9.53 -20.52
N ILE A 279 -18.83 9.47 -19.82
CA ILE A 279 -19.90 8.50 -20.03
C ILE A 279 -20.94 9.13 -20.94
N LYS A 280 -21.39 8.41 -21.97
CA LYS A 280 -22.44 8.85 -22.87
C LYS A 280 -23.52 7.78 -22.98
N ILE A 281 -24.77 8.17 -22.76
CA ILE A 281 -25.95 7.35 -22.91
C ILE A 281 -26.75 7.89 -24.10
N ASN A 282 -27.21 7.01 -24.98
CA ASN A 282 -27.90 7.40 -26.22
C ASN A 282 -29.15 6.56 -26.47
N ILE A 283 -30.20 7.21 -26.98
CA ILE A 283 -31.36 6.56 -27.56
C ILE A 283 -31.26 6.61 -29.09
N THR A 284 -31.26 5.43 -29.72
CA THR A 284 -31.15 5.26 -31.17
C THR A 284 -32.23 6.03 -31.94
N THR A 285 -31.86 6.55 -33.11
CA THR A 285 -32.73 7.36 -33.96
C THR A 285 -34.00 6.58 -34.36
N GLY A 286 -35.17 7.15 -34.08
CA GLY A 286 -36.48 6.57 -34.41
C GLY A 286 -37.35 6.20 -33.20
N ALA A 287 -36.77 6.09 -32.00
CA ALA A 287 -37.54 5.94 -30.77
C ALA A 287 -38.15 7.28 -30.31
N ALA A 288 -39.43 7.30 -29.95
CA ALA A 288 -40.13 8.51 -29.51
C ALA A 288 -39.91 8.86 -28.01
N ALA A 289 -38.87 8.30 -27.39
CA ALA A 289 -38.53 8.50 -25.98
C ALA A 289 -37.39 9.50 -25.80
N THR A 290 -37.33 10.09 -24.61
CA THR A 290 -36.22 10.90 -24.11
C THR A 290 -35.69 10.30 -22.81
N ILE A 291 -34.44 10.62 -22.47
CA ILE A 291 -33.86 10.27 -21.18
C ILE A 291 -34.37 11.29 -20.15
N SER A 292 -34.96 10.81 -19.06
CA SER A 292 -35.57 11.65 -18.03
C SER A 292 -34.83 11.60 -16.69
N GLU A 293 -34.18 10.48 -16.36
CA GLU A 293 -33.38 10.33 -15.15
C GLU A 293 -32.13 9.49 -15.38
N ILE A 294 -31.04 9.86 -14.70
CA ILE A 294 -29.82 9.05 -14.57
C ILE A 294 -29.61 8.76 -13.08
N ASN A 295 -29.51 7.49 -12.71
CA ASN A 295 -29.35 7.02 -11.33
C ASN A 295 -30.36 7.62 -10.34
N GLY A 296 -31.58 7.89 -10.80
CA GLY A 296 -32.64 8.52 -10.00
C GLY A 296 -32.57 10.05 -9.92
N ILE A 297 -31.53 10.68 -10.49
CA ILE A 297 -31.44 12.14 -10.63
C ILE A 297 -32.26 12.58 -11.84
N LYS A 298 -33.24 13.45 -11.62
CA LYS A 298 -34.09 14.01 -12.68
C LYS A 298 -33.34 15.04 -13.50
N LEU A 299 -33.31 14.86 -14.82
CA LEU A 299 -32.58 15.76 -15.72
C LEU A 299 -33.30 17.10 -15.96
N ASN A 300 -34.63 17.09 -15.86
CA ASN A 300 -35.47 18.29 -15.98
C ASN A 300 -36.52 18.34 -14.85
N PRO A 301 -36.11 18.72 -13.62
CA PRO A 301 -37.03 18.83 -12.49
C PRO A 301 -37.95 20.05 -12.63
N THR A 302 -39.09 20.02 -11.92
CA THR A 302 -40.08 21.12 -11.93
C THR A 302 -39.51 22.41 -11.34
N ASN A 303 -38.70 22.31 -10.29
CA ASN A 303 -37.94 23.42 -9.73
C ASN A 303 -36.58 23.50 -10.43
N THR A 304 -36.34 24.59 -11.15
CA THR A 304 -35.11 24.76 -11.95
C THR A 304 -33.85 24.84 -11.10
N ASN A 305 -33.95 25.23 -9.83
CA ASN A 305 -32.81 25.25 -8.91
C ASN A 305 -32.29 23.84 -8.62
N ASP A 306 -33.15 22.83 -8.75
CA ASP A 306 -32.81 21.43 -8.50
C ASP A 306 -32.21 20.77 -9.75
N LYS A 307 -32.13 21.48 -10.89
CA LYS A 307 -31.60 20.92 -12.14
C LYS A 307 -30.13 20.50 -11.98
N PRO A 308 -29.78 19.22 -12.24
CA PRO A 308 -28.39 18.80 -12.18
C PRO A 308 -27.57 19.50 -13.27
N GLN A 309 -26.32 19.78 -12.97
CA GLN A 309 -25.41 20.51 -13.85
C GLN A 309 -24.40 19.59 -14.53
N ILE A 310 -24.09 18.44 -13.93
CA ILE A 310 -23.09 17.49 -14.45
C ILE A 310 -23.54 16.79 -15.74
N PHE A 311 -24.86 16.68 -15.96
CA PHE A 311 -25.43 16.02 -17.13
C PHE A 311 -25.62 17.01 -18.28
N THR A 312 -24.90 16.79 -19.36
CA THR A 312 -25.14 17.46 -20.64
C THR A 312 -26.20 16.69 -21.41
N VAL A 313 -27.34 17.32 -21.70
CA VAL A 313 -28.45 16.73 -22.44
C VAL A 313 -28.53 17.38 -23.82
N GLU A 314 -28.46 16.60 -24.89
CA GLU A 314 -28.63 17.14 -26.25
C GLU A 314 -30.07 17.63 -26.49
N ASN A 315 -30.25 18.51 -27.49
CA ASN A 315 -31.51 19.23 -27.72
C ASN A 315 -32.73 18.32 -27.95
N ASP A 316 -32.53 17.11 -28.46
CA ASP A 316 -33.60 16.15 -28.68
C ASP A 316 -33.94 15.31 -27.42
N GLY A 317 -33.17 15.47 -26.35
CA GLY A 317 -33.32 14.74 -25.09
C GLY A 317 -32.96 13.26 -25.17
N ARG A 318 -32.33 12.79 -26.25
CA ARG A 318 -32.00 11.38 -26.47
C ARG A 318 -30.59 11.01 -26.08
N THR A 319 -29.70 12.00 -26.02
CA THR A 319 -28.32 11.82 -25.62
C THR A 319 -28.07 12.54 -24.31
N VAL A 320 -27.41 11.84 -23.38
CA VAL A 320 -26.92 12.41 -22.12
C VAL A 320 -25.46 12.03 -21.95
N SER A 321 -24.60 12.99 -21.64
CA SER A 321 -23.21 12.73 -21.26
C SER A 321 -22.83 13.39 -19.94
N PHE A 322 -21.85 12.81 -19.24
CA PHE A 322 -21.32 13.35 -18.00
C PHE A 322 -19.90 12.83 -17.74
N LYS A 323 -19.07 13.64 -17.06
CA LYS A 323 -17.75 13.22 -16.59
C LYS A 323 -17.87 12.40 -15.31
N ALA A 324 -17.02 11.40 -15.17
CA ALA A 324 -17.00 10.51 -14.03
C ALA A 324 -15.59 10.01 -13.72
N ILE A 325 -15.34 9.71 -12.44
CA ILE A 325 -14.21 8.91 -12.01
C ILE A 325 -14.65 7.45 -12.08
N GLN A 326 -13.96 6.64 -12.89
CA GLN A 326 -14.15 5.19 -12.87
C GLN A 326 -13.10 4.55 -11.98
N LYS A 327 -13.58 3.77 -11.00
CA LYS A 327 -12.77 2.89 -10.16
C LYS A 327 -12.84 1.48 -10.75
N ILE A 328 -11.74 1.05 -11.38
CA ILE A 328 -11.66 -0.16 -12.20
C ILE A 328 -10.83 -1.20 -11.46
N SER A 329 -11.39 -2.38 -11.20
CA SER A 329 -10.65 -3.44 -10.51
C SER A 329 -9.55 -4.02 -11.38
N LYS A 330 -8.36 -4.21 -10.80
CA LYS A 330 -7.24 -4.96 -11.36
C LYS A 330 -7.53 -6.46 -11.51
N ALA A 331 -8.53 -6.98 -10.78
CA ALA A 331 -8.98 -8.36 -10.93
C ALA A 331 -9.85 -8.51 -12.18
N GLN A 332 -9.60 -9.56 -12.96
CA GLN A 332 -10.39 -9.90 -14.15
C GLN A 332 -11.71 -10.56 -13.78
N ASN A 333 -12.73 -10.35 -14.62
CA ASN A 333 -13.96 -11.14 -14.59
C ASN A 333 -13.66 -12.60 -14.98
N SER A 334 -14.53 -13.54 -14.58
CA SER A 334 -14.44 -14.94 -15.03
C SER A 334 -14.88 -15.11 -16.48
N ASP A 335 -15.74 -14.22 -16.95
CA ASP A 335 -16.20 -14.17 -18.34
C ASP A 335 -15.33 -13.21 -19.15
N ASP A 336 -15.41 -13.32 -20.48
CA ASP A 336 -14.75 -12.42 -21.42
C ASP A 336 -15.80 -11.70 -22.29
N VAL A 337 -15.37 -10.62 -22.94
CA VAL A 337 -16.16 -9.88 -23.94
C VAL A 337 -15.46 -10.00 -25.27
N ASP A 338 -16.09 -10.68 -26.22
CA ASP A 338 -15.51 -10.93 -27.55
C ASP A 338 -14.06 -11.46 -27.41
N GLY A 339 -13.87 -12.48 -26.55
CA GLY A 339 -12.56 -13.05 -26.27
C GLY A 339 -11.58 -12.20 -25.45
N ALA A 340 -11.92 -10.96 -25.09
CA ALA A 340 -11.09 -10.06 -24.29
C ALA A 340 -11.47 -10.06 -22.80
N ASN A 341 -10.46 -10.17 -21.93
CA ASN A 341 -10.68 -10.08 -20.48
C ASN A 341 -11.01 -8.64 -20.07
N TYR A 342 -11.99 -8.47 -19.19
CA TYR A 342 -12.40 -7.16 -18.67
C TYR A 342 -12.41 -7.15 -17.14
N ALA A 343 -12.55 -5.96 -16.55
CA ALA A 343 -12.51 -5.78 -15.10
C ALA A 343 -13.68 -6.50 -14.40
N LYS A 344 -13.39 -7.18 -13.29
CA LYS A 344 -14.38 -7.85 -12.44
C LYS A 344 -15.45 -6.89 -11.93
N THR A 345 -15.02 -5.70 -11.49
CA THR A 345 -15.92 -4.63 -11.03
C THR A 345 -15.43 -3.29 -11.56
N VAL A 346 -16.38 -2.49 -12.02
CA VAL A 346 -16.20 -1.06 -12.27
C VAL A 346 -17.29 -0.32 -11.49
N THR A 347 -16.91 0.77 -10.84
CA THR A 347 -17.86 1.74 -10.28
C THR A 347 -17.63 3.09 -10.91
N THR A 348 -18.69 3.70 -11.42
CA THR A 348 -18.66 5.00 -12.11
C THR A 348 -19.23 6.07 -11.18
N TYR A 349 -18.37 6.93 -10.66
CA TYR A 349 -18.73 8.04 -9.77
C TYR A 349 -18.84 9.32 -10.60
N ALA A 350 -20.04 9.87 -10.75
CA ALA A 350 -20.22 11.15 -11.41
C ALA A 350 -19.38 12.22 -10.71
N LEU A 351 -18.71 13.09 -11.49
CA LEU A 351 -17.89 14.17 -10.94
C LEU A 351 -18.79 15.33 -10.50
N SER A 352 -19.51 15.11 -9.41
CA SER A 352 -20.59 15.96 -8.91
C SER A 352 -20.84 15.71 -7.43
N ASP A 353 -21.62 16.59 -6.80
CA ASP A 353 -22.21 16.33 -5.49
C ASP A 353 -23.33 15.26 -5.56
N GLU A 354 -24.02 15.07 -4.42
CA GLU A 354 -25.11 14.11 -4.27
C GLU A 354 -26.38 14.39 -5.09
N ASP A 355 -26.53 15.63 -5.59
CA ASP A 355 -27.68 16.10 -6.37
C ASP A 355 -27.32 16.32 -7.86
N GLY A 356 -26.09 15.98 -8.25
CA GLY A 356 -25.59 16.14 -9.62
C GLY A 356 -25.22 17.58 -9.96
N LYS A 357 -24.90 18.42 -8.98
CA LYS A 357 -24.33 19.76 -9.18
C LYS A 357 -22.85 19.67 -9.48
N ASN A 358 -22.34 20.71 -10.15
CA ASN A 358 -20.91 20.80 -10.41
C ASN A 358 -20.17 20.99 -9.10
N LEU A 359 -18.98 20.41 -9.02
CA LEU A 359 -18.03 20.65 -7.95
C LEU A 359 -17.30 21.96 -8.20
N ASP A 360 -16.97 22.69 -7.14
CA ASP A 360 -16.18 23.92 -7.20
C ASP A 360 -14.75 23.63 -7.70
N GLY A 361 -14.22 22.42 -7.45
CA GLY A 361 -12.84 22.01 -7.76
C GLY A 361 -12.64 21.31 -9.13
N THR A 362 -13.62 21.37 -10.03
CA THR A 362 -13.55 20.68 -11.34
C THR A 362 -12.35 21.11 -12.20
N GLU A 363 -11.79 22.28 -11.96
CA GLU A 363 -10.57 22.79 -12.61
C GLU A 363 -9.36 21.87 -12.43
N LEU A 364 -9.25 21.15 -11.30
CA LEU A 364 -8.17 20.18 -11.06
C LEU A 364 -8.24 18.97 -12.02
N PHE A 365 -9.41 18.70 -12.61
CA PHE A 365 -9.64 17.64 -13.61
C PHE A 365 -9.67 18.18 -15.05
N SER A 366 -9.48 19.48 -15.25
CA SER A 366 -9.43 20.07 -16.58
C SER A 366 -8.00 20.00 -17.12
N ASN A 367 -7.85 19.61 -18.39
CA ASN A 367 -6.57 19.63 -19.12
C ASN A 367 -6.16 21.06 -19.50
N ASP A 368 -6.73 22.08 -18.84
CA ASP A 368 -6.40 23.44 -19.18
C ASP A 368 -5.00 23.72 -18.68
N ASN A 369 -4.13 24.07 -19.63
CA ASN A 369 -2.77 24.58 -19.46
C ASN A 369 -2.74 25.90 -18.67
N LEU A 370 -3.44 25.95 -17.53
CA LEU A 370 -3.39 27.05 -16.59
C LEU A 370 -2.11 26.89 -15.78
N LYS A 371 -1.04 27.42 -16.40
CA LYS A 371 0.23 27.82 -15.80
C LYS A 371 1.12 26.67 -15.32
N ASN A 372 1.82 26.01 -16.24
CA ASN A 372 3.09 25.30 -15.99
C ASN A 372 3.15 24.29 -14.82
N ASN A 373 2.03 23.93 -14.17
CA ASN A 373 1.97 23.01 -13.05
C ASN A 373 0.89 21.96 -13.32
N TYR A 374 1.29 20.72 -13.51
CA TYR A 374 0.39 19.60 -13.81
C TYR A 374 -0.25 19.07 -12.52
N THR A 375 -1.59 19.00 -12.47
CA THR A 375 -2.29 18.35 -11.36
C THR A 375 -1.92 16.87 -11.30
N LYS A 376 -1.37 16.47 -10.15
CA LYS A 376 -1.03 15.10 -9.78
C LYS A 376 -2.18 14.49 -8.97
N PHE A 377 -2.29 13.17 -9.03
CA PHE A 377 -3.31 12.43 -8.28
C PHE A 377 -2.69 11.28 -7.50
N THR A 378 -3.24 11.02 -6.34
CA THR A 378 -2.94 9.83 -5.53
C THR A 378 -4.20 9.32 -4.83
N VAL A 379 -4.10 8.17 -4.18
CA VAL A 379 -5.22 7.56 -3.47
C VAL A 379 -4.76 7.19 -2.07
N ALA A 380 -5.36 7.83 -1.06
CA ALA A 380 -5.08 7.54 0.34
C ALA A 380 -6.39 7.35 1.09
N THR A 381 -6.43 6.39 2.02
CA THR A 381 -7.60 6.10 2.87
C THR A 381 -8.93 5.91 2.10
N GLY A 382 -8.85 5.47 0.84
CA GLY A 382 -10.01 5.24 -0.03
C GLY A 382 -10.57 6.48 -0.72
N LYS A 383 -9.92 7.65 -0.57
CA LYS A 383 -10.23 8.89 -1.28
C LYS A 383 -9.25 9.12 -2.42
N LEU A 384 -9.72 9.79 -3.48
CA LEU A 384 -8.85 10.33 -4.51
C LEU A 384 -8.36 11.71 -4.07
N ILE A 385 -7.07 11.97 -4.15
CA ILE A 385 -6.46 13.26 -3.77
C ILE A 385 -5.87 13.87 -5.02
N ALA A 386 -6.30 15.08 -5.35
CA ALA A 386 -5.74 15.88 -6.43
C ALA A 386 -4.90 17.00 -5.82
N TYR A 387 -3.68 17.18 -6.31
CA TYR A 387 -2.78 18.22 -5.81
C TYR A 387 -1.92 18.82 -6.90
N ASN A 388 -1.57 20.08 -6.71
CA ASN A 388 -0.76 20.88 -7.62
C ASN A 388 0.17 21.77 -6.77
N THR A 389 1.40 21.97 -7.24
CA THR A 389 2.43 22.76 -6.56
C THR A 389 2.81 23.95 -7.43
N GLU A 390 2.54 25.17 -6.96
CA GLU A 390 2.92 26.42 -7.60
C GLU A 390 4.30 26.88 -7.13
N ILE A 391 5.31 26.59 -7.95
CA ILE A 391 6.74 26.76 -7.63
C ILE A 391 7.31 28.15 -7.97
N ASN A 392 6.63 28.96 -8.80
CA ASN A 392 7.20 30.19 -9.35
C ASN A 392 7.15 31.37 -8.36
N ASP A 393 5.95 31.87 -8.05
CA ASP A 393 5.79 33.12 -7.29
C ASP A 393 5.26 32.89 -5.87
N SER A 394 4.46 31.84 -5.68
CA SER A 394 3.74 31.63 -4.42
C SER A 394 4.39 30.57 -3.53
N LYS A 395 5.10 29.58 -4.12
CA LYS A 395 5.64 28.40 -3.41
C LYS A 395 4.55 27.71 -2.57
N GLU A 396 3.46 27.35 -3.22
CA GLU A 396 2.27 26.83 -2.54
C GLU A 396 1.87 25.46 -3.08
N VAL A 397 1.36 24.59 -2.22
CA VAL A 397 0.60 23.40 -2.60
C VAL A 397 -0.89 23.67 -2.46
N THR A 398 -1.63 23.39 -3.53
CA THR A 398 -3.10 23.32 -3.51
C THR A 398 -3.51 21.86 -3.56
N VAL A 399 -4.32 21.42 -2.61
CA VAL A 399 -4.80 20.04 -2.52
C VAL A 399 -6.31 20.00 -2.28
N ARG A 400 -6.97 19.03 -2.88
CA ARG A 400 -8.37 18.70 -2.62
C ARG A 400 -8.58 17.19 -2.60
N ALA A 401 -9.28 16.69 -1.58
CA ALA A 401 -9.67 15.29 -1.49
C ALA A 401 -11.09 15.08 -2.02
N TYR A 402 -11.33 13.90 -2.60
CA TYR A 402 -12.62 13.49 -3.14
C TYR A 402 -13.04 12.16 -2.54
N SER A 403 -14.10 12.20 -1.75
CA SER A 403 -14.76 11.03 -1.19
C SER A 403 -15.69 10.38 -2.20
N LEU A 404 -15.42 9.13 -2.57
CA LEU A 404 -16.24 8.38 -3.53
C LEU A 404 -17.46 7.76 -2.84
N LYS A 405 -18.62 8.45 -2.92
CA LYS A 405 -19.83 8.16 -2.14
C LYS A 405 -20.98 7.60 -2.99
N THR A 406 -22.06 7.18 -2.33
CA THR A 406 -23.31 6.82 -2.98
C THR A 406 -24.54 7.20 -2.17
N LYS A 407 -25.60 7.63 -2.86
CA LYS A 407 -26.93 7.95 -2.30
C LYS A 407 -28.02 7.45 -3.25
N GLY A 408 -28.90 6.58 -2.78
CA GLY A 408 -30.02 6.10 -3.60
C GLY A 408 -29.63 5.32 -4.87
N GLY A 409 -28.38 4.84 -4.99
CA GLY A 409 -27.85 4.22 -6.20
C GLY A 409 -27.18 5.19 -7.18
N TYR A 410 -27.16 6.49 -6.87
CA TYR A 410 -26.28 7.46 -7.51
C TYR A 410 -24.90 7.42 -6.86
N TYR A 411 -23.87 7.18 -7.66
CA TYR A 411 -22.47 7.21 -7.24
C TYR A 411 -21.86 8.51 -7.69
N TYR A 412 -21.20 9.21 -6.78
CA TYR A 412 -20.72 10.57 -7.00
C TYR A 412 -19.42 10.82 -6.22
N ALA A 413 -18.65 11.81 -6.66
CA ALA A 413 -17.41 12.22 -6.02
C ALA A 413 -17.66 13.48 -5.19
N ASP A 414 -17.75 13.32 -3.89
CA ASP A 414 -17.97 14.42 -2.94
C ASP A 414 -16.64 15.10 -2.64
N GLU A 415 -16.53 16.39 -2.92
CA GLU A 415 -15.30 17.14 -2.65
C GLU A 415 -15.23 17.59 -1.19
N GLU A 416 -14.04 17.48 -0.61
CA GLU A 416 -13.72 18.12 0.67
C GLU A 416 -13.26 19.57 0.42
N ASP A 417 -13.16 20.36 1.49
CA ASP A 417 -12.68 21.74 1.40
C ASP A 417 -11.26 21.79 0.82
N GLN A 418 -10.98 22.83 0.03
CA GLN A 418 -9.65 23.02 -0.56
C GLN A 418 -8.67 23.51 0.51
N SER A 419 -7.52 22.86 0.58
CA SER A 419 -6.38 23.33 1.34
C SER A 419 -5.36 23.98 0.41
N LYS A 420 -4.84 25.14 0.82
CA LYS A 420 -3.82 25.88 0.08
C LYS A 420 -2.78 26.41 1.06
N GLU A 421 -1.57 25.90 0.96
CA GLU A 421 -0.54 26.07 1.97
C GLU A 421 0.84 26.30 1.35
N ASP A 422 1.72 27.00 2.05
CA ASP A 422 3.11 27.21 1.64
C ASP A 422 3.88 25.87 1.59
N CYS A 423 4.91 25.77 0.76
CA CYS A 423 5.82 24.64 0.73
C CYS A 423 7.24 25.10 0.35
N GLU A 424 8.25 24.36 0.80
CA GLU A 424 9.61 24.60 0.34
C GLU A 424 9.76 24.22 -1.14
N VAL A 425 10.70 24.90 -1.79
CA VAL A 425 11.11 24.67 -3.17
C VAL A 425 12.61 24.46 -3.15
N SER A 426 13.05 23.36 -3.75
CA SER A 426 14.45 22.96 -3.85
C SER A 426 15.32 24.13 -4.33
N SER A 427 16.39 24.41 -3.59
CA SER A 427 17.45 25.34 -3.99
C SER A 427 18.25 24.83 -5.19
N GLN A 428 18.37 23.51 -5.35
CA GLN A 428 19.14 22.84 -6.41
C GLN A 428 18.63 23.22 -7.80
N ASP A 429 17.32 23.12 -8.03
CA ASP A 429 16.73 23.34 -9.36
C ASP A 429 15.78 24.54 -9.44
N GLY A 430 15.33 25.07 -8.29
CA GLY A 430 14.35 26.15 -8.18
C GLY A 430 12.99 25.82 -8.78
N LYS A 431 12.70 24.53 -9.03
CA LYS A 431 11.55 24.04 -9.79
C LYS A 431 10.86 22.85 -9.16
N THR A 432 11.50 22.15 -8.24
CA THR A 432 10.92 21.03 -7.51
C THR A 432 10.41 21.52 -6.16
N SER A 433 9.17 21.17 -5.82
CA SER A 433 8.61 21.44 -4.49
C SER A 433 8.86 20.26 -3.57
N ALA A 434 9.03 20.53 -2.27
CA ALA A 434 9.19 19.54 -1.22
C ALA A 434 7.85 18.89 -0.83
N VAL A 435 7.07 18.47 -1.82
CA VAL A 435 5.76 17.85 -1.68
C VAL A 435 5.80 16.44 -2.25
N GLN A 436 5.61 15.44 -1.38
CA GLN A 436 5.82 14.04 -1.71
C GLN A 436 4.62 13.17 -1.33
N THR A 437 4.42 12.09 -2.07
CA THR A 437 3.52 10.99 -1.66
C THR A 437 4.31 9.87 -1.02
N ASP A 438 3.73 9.22 -0.01
CA ASP A 438 4.27 8.01 0.62
C ASP A 438 3.77 6.73 -0.06
N VAL A 439 4.23 5.57 0.42
CA VAL A 439 3.85 4.24 -0.09
C VAL A 439 2.35 3.94 0.04
N ASP A 440 1.62 4.65 0.90
CA ASP A 440 0.19 4.51 1.11
C ASP A 440 -0.62 5.62 0.41
N GLY A 441 0.06 6.46 -0.38
CA GLY A 441 -0.53 7.58 -1.11
C GLY A 441 -0.81 8.82 -0.26
N ASN A 442 -0.43 8.87 1.01
CA ASN A 442 -0.61 10.10 1.80
C ASN A 442 0.33 11.19 1.29
N LEU A 443 -0.13 12.43 1.37
CA LEU A 443 0.62 13.61 0.94
C LEU A 443 1.40 14.22 2.11
N TRP A 444 2.64 14.62 1.85
CA TRP A 444 3.57 15.22 2.79
C TRP A 444 4.14 16.48 2.21
N ARG A 445 4.41 17.49 3.05
CA ARG A 445 5.12 18.71 2.65
C ARG A 445 6.14 19.13 3.70
N LEU A 446 7.19 19.81 3.25
CA LEU A 446 8.13 20.55 4.10
C LEU A 446 7.83 22.05 3.98
N ASP A 447 7.83 22.75 5.11
CA ASP A 447 7.66 24.21 5.18
C ASP A 447 8.13 24.76 6.54
N GLY A 448 8.96 25.81 6.53
CA GLY A 448 9.36 26.56 7.73
C GLY A 448 10.07 25.69 8.79
N GLY A 449 10.81 24.68 8.33
CA GLY A 449 11.46 23.68 9.17
C GLY A 449 10.50 22.74 9.89
N TYR A 450 9.33 22.47 9.32
CA TYR A 450 8.41 21.44 9.79
C TYR A 450 8.01 20.54 8.62
N ILE A 451 7.87 19.25 8.91
CA ILE A 451 7.27 18.28 7.99
C ILE A 451 5.81 18.08 8.40
N TYR A 452 4.91 18.20 7.43
CA TYR A 452 3.48 18.08 7.60
C TYR A 452 2.94 16.87 6.84
N LYS A 453 1.87 16.29 7.36
CA LYS A 453 1.08 15.27 6.69
C LYS A 453 -0.32 15.83 6.41
N PHE A 454 -0.81 15.69 5.19
CA PHE A 454 -2.21 15.97 4.88
C PHE A 454 -3.11 14.92 5.54
N ASP A 455 -4.18 15.36 6.20
CA ASP A 455 -5.10 14.46 6.91
C ASP A 455 -6.06 13.70 5.98
N ASN A 456 -6.00 14.02 4.68
CA ASN A 456 -6.86 13.51 3.61
C ASN A 456 -8.30 14.06 3.66
N THR A 457 -8.52 15.23 4.27
CA THR A 457 -9.71 16.06 4.09
C THR A 457 -9.34 17.44 3.59
N ASP A 458 -8.77 18.27 4.46
CA ASP A 458 -8.63 19.72 4.27
C ASP A 458 -7.53 20.34 5.14
N ASP A 459 -6.98 19.60 6.12
CA ASP A 459 -6.00 20.10 7.07
C ASP A 459 -4.63 19.39 6.97
N TRP A 460 -3.59 20.04 7.51
CA TRP A 460 -2.22 19.53 7.55
C TRP A 460 -1.71 19.40 8.98
N ASP A 461 -1.40 18.17 9.38
CA ASP A 461 -0.85 17.86 10.69
C ASP A 461 0.66 18.09 10.73
N LYS A 462 1.15 18.84 11.72
CA LYS A 462 2.59 18.93 12.02
C LYS A 462 3.09 17.62 12.61
N VAL A 463 4.03 16.98 11.93
CA VAL A 463 4.56 15.68 12.35
C VAL A 463 5.95 15.80 12.95
N TYR A 464 6.85 16.54 12.28
CA TYR A 464 8.25 16.69 12.70
C TYR A 464 8.70 18.15 12.70
N LYS A 465 9.57 18.51 13.65
CA LYS A 465 10.39 19.74 13.61
C LYS A 465 11.77 19.36 13.12
N VAL A 466 12.23 19.99 12.04
CA VAL A 466 13.55 19.81 11.44
C VAL A 466 14.29 21.17 11.42
N ASP A 467 15.52 21.20 10.88
CA ASP A 467 16.21 22.47 10.64
C ASP A 467 15.34 23.39 9.75
N GLY A 468 15.47 24.70 9.97
CA GLY A 468 14.74 25.70 9.19
C GLY A 468 15.28 25.92 7.79
N SER A 469 16.50 25.45 7.48
CA SER A 469 17.09 25.53 6.14
C SER A 469 16.63 24.45 5.17
N LEU A 470 16.15 23.30 5.67
CA LEU A 470 15.80 22.16 4.81
C LEU A 470 14.71 22.57 3.82
N ASP A 471 14.94 22.27 2.55
CA ASP A 471 14.09 22.65 1.42
C ASP A 471 13.79 21.48 0.46
N GLU A 472 14.34 20.30 0.74
CA GLU A 472 14.15 19.07 -0.02
C GLU A 472 13.54 17.97 0.87
N LEU A 473 12.78 17.05 0.26
CA LEU A 473 12.09 15.99 0.98
C LEU A 473 11.92 14.72 0.14
N SER A 474 12.23 13.57 0.74
CA SER A 474 11.91 12.25 0.21
C SER A 474 11.23 11.41 1.29
N VAL A 475 10.11 10.76 0.93
CA VAL A 475 9.24 10.04 1.86
C VAL A 475 8.97 8.63 1.36
N TYR A 476 9.25 7.64 2.21
CA TYR A 476 8.74 6.28 2.04
C TYR A 476 7.46 6.08 2.88
N ASP A 477 7.52 6.40 4.16
CA ASP A 477 6.40 6.43 5.11
C ASP A 477 6.73 7.35 6.29
N LYS A 478 5.81 7.46 7.26
CA LYS A 478 5.98 8.34 8.44
C LYS A 478 7.25 8.07 9.28
N ASP A 479 7.81 6.87 9.19
CA ASP A 479 8.97 6.41 9.96
C ASP A 479 10.25 6.37 9.12
N ASN A 480 10.18 6.68 7.82
CA ASN A 480 11.27 6.55 6.85
C ASN A 480 11.23 7.73 5.85
N MET A 481 11.98 8.79 6.16
CA MET A 481 12.08 10.02 5.39
C MET A 481 13.50 10.60 5.45
N ILE A 482 13.85 11.38 4.46
CA ILE A 482 15.02 12.24 4.49
C ILE A 482 14.61 13.64 4.03
N ALA A 483 15.08 14.65 4.73
CA ALA A 483 14.98 16.04 4.32
C ALA A 483 16.40 16.64 4.34
N TRP A 484 16.70 17.49 3.36
CA TRP A 484 18.04 18.08 3.22
C TRP A 484 17.96 19.50 2.67
N SER A 485 19.09 20.19 2.72
CA SER A 485 19.37 21.41 1.95
C SER A 485 20.79 21.28 1.41
N GLU A 486 20.92 21.38 0.09
CA GLU A 486 22.24 21.38 -0.56
C GLU A 486 23.01 22.66 -0.22
N ASP A 487 22.37 23.83 -0.31
CA ASP A 487 22.99 25.14 -0.08
C ASP A 487 23.52 25.35 1.36
N ASP A 488 22.86 24.75 2.35
CA ASP A 488 23.20 24.87 3.77
C ASP A 488 23.99 23.67 4.33
N ASP A 489 24.39 22.71 3.46
CA ASP A 489 25.18 21.53 3.81
C ASP A 489 24.62 20.75 5.01
N VAL A 490 23.30 20.52 5.03
CA VAL A 490 22.62 19.94 6.19
C VAL A 490 21.51 18.99 5.79
N TYR A 491 21.40 17.87 6.52
CA TYR A 491 20.35 16.88 6.30
C TYR A 491 19.82 16.27 7.59
N SER A 492 18.64 15.65 7.49
CA SER A 492 17.94 14.99 8.58
C SER A 492 17.39 13.64 8.13
N LEU A 493 17.86 12.56 8.77
CA LEU A 493 17.33 11.21 8.57
C LEU A 493 16.24 10.90 9.60
N ILE A 494 15.05 10.55 9.12
CA ILE A 494 13.91 10.14 9.93
C ILE A 494 13.69 8.67 9.62
N GLY A 495 13.99 7.80 10.58
CA GLY A 495 14.16 6.38 10.27
C GLY A 495 15.60 6.08 9.91
N GLY A 496 16.04 4.87 10.23
CA GLY A 496 17.46 4.55 10.35
C GLY A 496 17.86 4.66 11.81
N LYS A 497 18.66 3.71 12.30
CA LYS A 497 19.27 3.87 13.62
C LYS A 497 20.19 5.07 13.56
N GLN A 498 19.75 6.22 14.04
CA GLN A 498 20.66 7.33 14.31
C GLN A 498 21.75 6.80 15.26
N SER A 499 23.01 7.07 14.92
CA SER A 499 24.12 6.92 15.84
C SER A 499 23.97 8.00 16.91
N ASN A 500 23.13 7.77 17.93
CA ASN A 500 23.03 8.64 19.09
C ASN A 500 24.39 8.66 19.81
N ASN A 501 25.21 9.66 19.50
CA ASN A 501 26.36 10.07 20.30
C ASN A 501 26.05 11.39 21.05
N ASP A 502 24.80 11.60 21.45
CA ASP A 502 24.45 12.60 22.46
C ASP A 502 24.81 12.03 23.85
N PRO A 503 25.69 12.68 24.64
CA PRO A 503 25.97 12.25 26.00
C PRO A 503 24.79 12.42 26.98
N ASP A 504 23.70 13.08 26.57
CA ASP A 504 22.51 13.33 27.40
C ASP A 504 21.17 12.85 26.79
N ASP A 505 21.21 12.14 25.66
CA ASP A 505 20.07 11.36 25.14
C ASP A 505 20.44 9.87 25.04
N THR A 506 20.48 9.20 26.19
CA THR A 506 20.33 7.74 26.18
C THR A 506 18.96 7.43 25.58
N PRO A 507 18.87 6.77 24.41
CA PRO A 507 17.59 6.35 23.89
C PRO A 507 17.00 5.43 24.92
N VAL A 508 15.89 5.83 25.55
CA VAL A 508 15.10 4.90 26.33
C VAL A 508 14.44 3.98 25.32
N VAL A 509 15.19 2.96 24.86
CA VAL A 509 14.61 1.74 24.34
C VAL A 509 13.73 1.26 25.48
N LYS A 510 12.41 1.47 25.33
CA LYS A 510 11.47 1.14 26.39
C LYS A 510 11.62 -0.36 26.63
N THR A 511 12.31 -0.70 27.71
CA THR A 511 12.55 -2.07 28.11
C THR A 511 11.20 -2.70 28.36
N GLY A 512 10.94 -3.84 27.72
CA GLY A 512 9.62 -4.42 27.81
C GLY A 512 9.18 -5.19 26.57
N TRP A 513 7.93 -5.63 26.65
CA TRP A 513 7.25 -6.37 25.63
C TRP A 513 6.82 -5.47 24.47
N VAL A 514 7.07 -5.93 23.25
CA VAL A 514 6.66 -5.30 21.99
C VAL A 514 5.86 -6.29 21.17
N GLN A 515 4.68 -5.88 20.70
CA GLN A 515 3.82 -6.69 19.85
C GLN A 515 3.95 -6.24 18.39
N ALA A 516 4.21 -7.18 17.48
CA ALA A 516 4.19 -6.93 16.04
C ALA A 516 2.76 -6.97 15.49
N THR A 517 2.56 -6.44 14.29
CA THR A 517 1.27 -6.39 13.57
C THR A 517 0.68 -7.78 13.30
N ASP A 518 1.50 -8.81 13.20
CA ASP A 518 1.08 -10.22 13.08
C ASP A 518 0.63 -10.85 14.43
N GLY A 519 0.66 -10.06 15.51
CA GLY A 519 0.28 -10.47 16.86
C GLY A 519 1.40 -11.14 17.66
N THR A 520 2.59 -11.32 17.09
CA THR A 520 3.73 -11.92 17.80
C THR A 520 4.35 -10.97 18.81
N TRP A 521 4.94 -11.52 19.88
CA TRP A 521 5.57 -10.75 20.95
C TRP A 521 7.08 -10.93 20.96
N THR A 522 7.82 -9.83 21.14
CA THR A 522 9.27 -9.80 21.40
C THR A 522 9.54 -9.02 22.69
N TYR A 523 10.72 -9.16 23.28
CA TYR A 523 11.11 -8.38 24.46
C TYR A 523 12.42 -7.64 24.23
N ASN A 524 12.41 -6.32 24.42
CA ASN A 524 13.61 -5.49 24.36
C ASN A 524 14.23 -5.39 25.76
N LYS A 525 15.51 -5.76 25.87
CA LYS A 525 16.31 -5.62 27.08
C LYS A 525 16.69 -4.15 27.31
N GLU A 526 17.19 -3.85 28.51
CA GLU A 526 17.71 -2.53 28.90
C GLU A 526 18.86 -2.06 28.01
N ASP A 527 19.64 -2.98 27.43
CA ASP A 527 20.74 -2.69 26.50
C ASP A 527 20.27 -2.49 25.04
N GLY A 528 18.96 -2.47 24.79
CA GLY A 528 18.36 -2.29 23.48
C GLY A 528 18.38 -3.53 22.58
N THR A 529 18.93 -4.66 23.02
CA THR A 529 18.92 -5.91 22.26
C THR A 529 17.64 -6.72 22.51
N LYS A 530 17.23 -7.54 21.54
CA LYS A 530 16.13 -8.49 21.73
C LYS A 530 16.54 -9.61 22.68
N ALA A 531 15.66 -9.98 23.60
CA ALA A 531 15.82 -11.20 24.37
C ALA A 531 15.67 -12.43 23.46
N THR A 532 16.57 -13.39 23.65
CA THR A 532 16.55 -14.71 23.03
C THR A 532 16.83 -15.74 24.12
N GLY A 533 16.29 -16.95 23.97
CA GLY A 533 16.35 -17.98 25.00
C GLY A 533 15.46 -17.69 26.20
N TRP A 534 15.86 -18.18 27.37
CA TRP A 534 15.12 -18.00 28.62
C TRP A 534 15.26 -16.57 29.15
N LEU A 535 14.13 -15.93 29.41
CA LEU A 535 14.02 -14.60 29.99
C LEU A 535 13.28 -14.68 31.33
N ASN A 536 13.89 -14.17 32.40
CA ASN A 536 13.25 -14.07 33.72
C ASN A 536 12.87 -12.61 34.01
N LEU A 537 11.58 -12.35 34.12
CA LEU A 537 11.05 -11.05 34.52
C LEU A 537 10.38 -11.20 35.88
N ASN A 538 11.01 -10.67 36.93
CA ASN A 538 10.47 -10.66 38.29
C ASN A 538 9.99 -12.04 38.81
N GLY A 539 10.72 -13.12 38.47
CA GLY A 539 10.40 -14.48 38.89
C GLY A 539 9.49 -15.25 37.92
N THR A 540 9.02 -14.61 36.85
CA THR A 540 8.26 -15.25 35.77
C THR A 540 9.18 -15.54 34.59
N TRP A 541 9.24 -16.80 34.17
CA TRP A 541 10.08 -17.22 33.05
C TRP A 541 9.31 -17.22 31.73
N TYR A 542 9.96 -16.78 30.66
CA TYR A 542 9.50 -16.79 29.29
C TYR A 542 10.57 -17.40 28.39
N TYR A 543 10.18 -17.89 27.22
CA TYR A 543 11.15 -18.36 26.23
C TYR A 543 10.98 -17.64 24.89
N LEU A 544 12.05 -17.02 24.42
CA LEU A 544 12.13 -16.31 23.14
C LEU A 544 12.95 -17.18 22.18
N LYS A 545 12.43 -17.42 20.97
CA LYS A 545 13.15 -18.13 19.91
C LYS A 545 14.40 -17.34 19.46
N ALA A 546 15.21 -17.95 18.59
CA ALA A 546 16.43 -17.30 18.07
C ALA A 546 16.12 -16.00 17.29
N ASP A 547 14.93 -15.91 16.68
CA ASP A 547 14.40 -14.71 16.00
C ASP A 547 13.83 -13.66 16.98
N GLY A 548 13.84 -13.93 18.30
CA GLY A 548 13.33 -13.07 19.36
C GLY A 548 11.82 -13.22 19.63
N VAL A 549 11.10 -14.08 18.91
CA VAL A 549 9.66 -14.27 19.07
C VAL A 549 9.35 -15.15 20.28
N MET A 550 8.44 -14.70 21.13
CA MET A 550 7.98 -15.40 22.32
C MET A 550 7.23 -16.69 21.98
N THR A 551 7.57 -17.76 22.71
CA THR A 551 6.93 -19.07 22.57
C THR A 551 5.73 -19.19 23.50
N THR A 552 4.66 -19.79 23.01
CA THR A 552 3.52 -20.27 23.80
C THR A 552 3.30 -21.77 23.53
N GLY A 553 2.63 -22.47 24.44
CA GLY A 553 2.39 -23.91 24.36
C GLY A 553 3.58 -24.77 24.82
N TRP A 554 3.60 -26.02 24.36
CA TRP A 554 4.68 -26.97 24.66
C TRP A 554 5.98 -26.60 23.96
N LEU A 555 7.07 -26.56 24.72
CA LEU A 555 8.42 -26.29 24.24
C LEU A 555 9.34 -27.47 24.59
N ASN A 556 10.03 -28.02 23.58
CA ASN A 556 11.06 -29.04 23.77
C ASN A 556 12.45 -28.44 23.57
N LEU A 557 13.25 -28.43 24.64
CA LEU A 557 14.65 -28.04 24.58
C LEU A 557 15.51 -29.26 24.89
N ASN A 558 16.18 -29.79 23.87
CA ASN A 558 17.13 -30.89 24.00
C ASN A 558 16.58 -32.12 24.76
N GLY A 559 15.30 -32.46 24.54
CA GLY A 559 14.63 -33.60 25.17
C GLY A 559 13.95 -33.28 26.51
N THR A 560 14.06 -32.05 27.01
CA THR A 560 13.32 -31.58 28.18
C THR A 560 12.11 -30.75 27.74
N TRP A 561 10.92 -31.12 28.21
CA TRP A 561 9.68 -30.44 27.89
C TRP A 561 9.31 -29.40 28.94
N TYR A 562 8.82 -28.25 28.47
CA TYR A 562 8.29 -27.13 29.24
C TYR A 562 6.94 -26.72 28.66
N TYR A 563 6.13 -26.02 29.45
CA TYR A 563 4.88 -25.44 28.94
C TYR A 563 4.84 -23.94 29.23
N LEU A 564 4.62 -23.15 28.18
CA LEU A 564 4.45 -21.70 28.25
C LEU A 564 2.95 -21.44 28.05
N ASN A 565 2.31 -20.70 28.96
CA ASN A 565 0.88 -20.42 28.86
C ASN A 565 0.58 -19.40 27.71
N SER A 566 -0.67 -18.99 27.56
CA SER A 566 -1.07 -18.05 26.50
C SER A 566 -0.45 -16.66 26.63
N SER A 567 0.01 -16.25 27.82
CA SER A 567 0.80 -15.02 28.02
C SER A 567 2.30 -15.26 27.89
N GLY A 568 2.72 -16.47 27.50
CA GLY A 568 4.12 -16.89 27.37
C GLY A 568 4.82 -17.24 28.68
N ALA A 569 4.15 -17.12 29.82
CA ALA A 569 4.74 -17.43 31.12
C ALA A 569 4.85 -18.95 31.31
N MET A 570 6.02 -19.41 31.76
CA MET A 570 6.32 -20.81 32.01
C MET A 570 5.51 -21.34 33.19
N ALA A 571 4.78 -22.42 32.97
CA ALA A 571 4.03 -23.12 34.00
C ALA A 571 4.95 -23.97 34.90
N THR A 572 4.57 -24.10 36.16
CA THR A 572 5.16 -25.03 37.13
C THR A 572 4.03 -25.71 37.92
N GLY A 573 4.32 -26.85 38.55
CA GLY A 573 3.34 -27.63 39.30
C GLY A 573 2.40 -28.43 38.40
N TRP A 574 1.20 -28.71 38.92
CA TRP A 574 0.19 -29.47 38.19
C TRP A 574 -0.45 -28.62 37.08
N LEU A 575 -0.45 -29.16 35.87
CA LEU A 575 -1.00 -28.54 34.68
C LEU A 575 -2.11 -29.43 34.11
N ASN A 576 -3.30 -28.89 33.90
CA ASN A 576 -4.40 -29.59 33.22
C ASN A 576 -4.63 -28.98 31.84
N LEU A 577 -4.39 -29.78 30.80
CA LEU A 577 -4.68 -29.42 29.41
C LEU A 577 -5.78 -30.33 28.90
N ASN A 578 -6.96 -29.77 28.67
CA ASN A 578 -8.11 -30.46 28.08
C ASN A 578 -8.45 -31.80 28.77
N GLY A 579 -8.35 -31.86 30.11
CA GLY A 579 -8.64 -33.04 30.91
C GLY A 579 -7.46 -33.98 31.14
N THR A 580 -6.29 -33.71 30.55
CA THR A 580 -5.05 -34.46 30.80
C THR A 580 -4.17 -33.70 31.78
N TRP A 581 -3.77 -34.38 32.85
CA TRP A 581 -2.87 -33.81 33.87
C TRP A 581 -1.41 -34.09 33.56
N TYR A 582 -0.56 -33.09 33.77
CA TYR A 582 0.88 -33.13 33.67
C TYR A 582 1.47 -32.53 34.95
N TYR A 583 2.69 -32.92 35.30
CA TYR A 583 3.42 -32.29 36.39
C TYR A 583 4.71 -31.65 35.86
N LEU A 584 4.83 -30.35 36.03
CA LEU A 584 6.04 -29.59 35.75
C LEU A 584 6.75 -29.32 37.08
N ASN A 585 8.03 -29.67 37.20
CA ASN A 585 8.78 -29.42 38.44
C ASN A 585 9.04 -27.91 38.65
N GLN A 586 9.76 -27.55 39.71
CA GLN A 586 10.05 -26.13 40.01
C GLN A 586 10.89 -25.42 38.94
N SER A 587 11.68 -26.16 38.14
CA SER A 587 12.39 -25.60 36.99
C SER A 587 11.53 -25.55 35.72
N GLY A 588 10.24 -25.91 35.80
CA GLY A 588 9.31 -26.00 34.66
C GLY A 588 9.46 -27.25 33.81
N ALA A 589 10.41 -28.13 34.13
CA ALA A 589 10.64 -29.34 33.36
C ALA A 589 9.54 -30.37 33.65
N MET A 590 8.96 -30.93 32.60
CA MET A 590 7.92 -31.95 32.67
C MET A 590 8.45 -33.25 33.25
N ALA A 591 7.80 -33.72 34.31
CA ALA A 591 8.12 -35.00 34.91
C ALA A 591 7.59 -36.17 34.07
N THR A 592 8.39 -37.24 34.05
CA THR A 592 8.00 -38.57 33.56
C THR A 592 8.38 -39.60 34.62
N GLY A 593 7.69 -40.74 34.63
CA GLY A 593 7.82 -41.76 35.66
C GLY A 593 7.18 -41.36 37.00
N TRP A 594 7.70 -41.93 38.08
CA TRP A 594 7.22 -41.66 39.44
C TRP A 594 7.63 -40.27 39.93
N ALA A 595 6.65 -39.49 40.40
CA ALA A 595 6.86 -38.18 41.01
C ALA A 595 6.27 -38.14 42.41
N ASN A 596 7.07 -37.72 43.40
CA ASN A 596 6.59 -37.43 44.74
C ASN A 596 6.30 -35.93 44.85
N VAL A 597 5.03 -35.59 45.01
CA VAL A 597 4.57 -34.20 45.13
C VAL A 597 3.99 -34.05 46.53
N ASN A 598 4.71 -33.30 47.39
CA ASN A 598 4.32 -33.03 48.78
C ASN A 598 3.98 -34.31 49.59
N GLY A 599 4.77 -35.38 49.43
CA GLY A 599 4.59 -36.64 50.16
C GLY A 599 3.61 -37.62 49.52
N THR A 600 2.93 -37.23 48.44
CA THR A 600 2.04 -38.13 47.68
C THR A 600 2.71 -38.55 46.37
N TRP A 601 2.67 -39.85 46.05
CA TRP A 601 3.23 -40.40 44.82
C TRP A 601 2.22 -40.37 43.68
N TYR A 602 2.70 -40.05 42.49
CA TYR A 602 1.98 -40.04 41.22
C TYR A 602 2.85 -40.68 40.14
N PHE A 603 2.23 -41.15 39.05
CA PHE A 603 2.96 -41.64 37.89
C PHE A 603 2.58 -40.86 36.64
N LEU A 604 3.58 -40.35 35.92
CA LEU A 604 3.46 -39.64 34.66
C LEU A 604 4.02 -40.55 33.56
N ASN A 605 3.25 -40.84 32.51
CA ASN A 605 3.71 -41.74 31.45
C ASN A 605 4.82 -41.10 30.57
N GLY A 606 5.26 -41.80 29.53
CA GLY A 606 6.31 -41.30 28.62
C GLY A 606 5.96 -40.00 27.87
N SER A 607 4.67 -39.64 27.76
CA SER A 607 4.24 -38.34 27.23
C SER A 607 4.00 -37.30 28.33
N GLY A 608 4.33 -37.61 29.59
CA GLY A 608 4.10 -36.78 30.77
C GLY A 608 2.66 -36.78 31.31
N ALA A 609 1.75 -37.54 30.71
CA ALA A 609 0.36 -37.59 31.14
C ALA A 609 0.21 -38.45 32.41
N MET A 610 -0.52 -37.93 33.39
CA MET A 610 -0.76 -38.58 34.68
C MET A 610 -1.61 -39.84 34.51
N ALA A 611 -1.11 -40.96 35.02
CA ALA A 611 -1.81 -42.23 35.03
C ALA A 611 -2.88 -42.28 36.14
N THR A 612 -3.97 -42.99 35.86
CA THR A 612 -5.00 -43.37 36.84
C THR A 612 -5.33 -44.85 36.65
N GLY A 613 -5.91 -45.48 37.67
CA GLY A 613 -6.21 -46.91 37.67
C GLY A 613 -5.00 -47.79 37.93
N TRP A 614 -5.05 -49.04 37.47
CA TRP A 614 -3.96 -50.00 37.63
C TRP A 614 -2.81 -49.69 36.67
N LEU A 615 -1.60 -49.60 37.22
CA LEU A 615 -0.35 -49.35 36.51
C LEU A 615 0.60 -50.54 36.71
N ASN A 616 1.15 -51.04 35.61
CA ASN A 616 2.29 -51.96 35.64
C ASN A 616 3.57 -51.18 35.34
N ASP A 617 4.46 -51.10 36.33
CA ASP A 617 5.79 -50.56 36.16
C ASP A 617 6.81 -51.70 36.32
N ASN A 618 7.39 -52.12 35.20
CA ASN A 618 8.42 -53.18 35.13
C ASN A 618 8.07 -54.48 35.89
N GLY A 619 6.82 -54.94 35.75
CA GLY A 619 6.36 -56.19 36.36
C GLY A 619 5.80 -56.05 37.77
N THR A 620 5.87 -54.86 38.36
CA THR A 620 5.22 -54.56 39.66
C THR A 620 3.95 -53.75 39.41
N TRP A 621 2.84 -54.15 40.03
CA TRP A 621 1.57 -53.46 39.89
C TRP A 621 1.32 -52.47 41.02
N TYR A 622 0.76 -51.32 40.65
CA TYR A 622 0.36 -50.22 41.52
C TYR A 622 -1.05 -49.77 41.15
N TYR A 623 -1.73 -49.08 42.07
CA TYR A 623 -3.01 -48.44 41.76
C TYR A 623 -2.95 -46.94 42.04
N LEU A 624 -3.37 -46.15 41.07
CA LEU A 624 -3.49 -44.70 41.14
C LEU A 624 -4.98 -44.36 41.18
N TYR A 625 -5.42 -43.59 42.18
CA TYR A 625 -6.81 -43.14 42.27
C TYR A 625 -7.19 -42.23 41.09
N SER A 626 -8.47 -41.87 40.97
CA SER A 626 -8.94 -40.96 39.91
C SER A 626 -8.28 -39.57 39.95
N ASN A 627 -7.80 -39.14 41.11
CA ASN A 627 -7.00 -37.92 41.28
C ASN A 627 -5.49 -38.14 41.05
N GLY A 628 -5.08 -39.34 40.59
CA GLY A 628 -3.70 -39.74 40.31
C GLY A 628 -2.87 -40.17 41.50
N SER A 629 -3.34 -39.99 42.74
CA SER A 629 -2.56 -40.34 43.92
C SER A 629 -2.38 -41.86 44.05
N MET A 630 -1.17 -42.30 44.38
CA MET A 630 -0.85 -43.71 44.56
C MET A 630 -1.48 -44.25 45.85
N ALA A 631 -2.19 -45.36 45.73
CA ALA A 631 -2.70 -46.11 46.87
C ALA A 631 -1.56 -46.86 47.59
N ALA A 632 -1.47 -46.70 48.91
CA ALA A 632 -0.50 -47.39 49.75
C ALA A 632 -1.14 -47.84 51.07
N ASN A 633 -0.66 -48.94 51.66
CA ASN A 633 -1.17 -49.53 52.89
C ASN A 633 -2.70 -49.76 52.90
N THR A 634 -3.25 -50.25 51.78
CA THR A 634 -4.70 -50.38 51.59
C THR A 634 -5.04 -51.58 50.71
N VAL A 635 -6.34 -51.81 50.46
CA VAL A 635 -6.86 -52.84 49.55
C VAL A 635 -7.72 -52.17 48.47
N ILE A 636 -7.41 -52.44 47.20
CA ILE A 636 -8.18 -51.97 46.05
C ILE A 636 -8.74 -53.18 45.30
N ASN A 637 -10.06 -53.27 45.17
CA ASN A 637 -10.74 -54.36 44.46
C ASN A 637 -10.29 -55.79 44.88
N GLY A 638 -9.97 -55.98 46.17
CA GLY A 638 -9.51 -57.26 46.72
C GLY A 638 -7.99 -57.49 46.67
N TYR A 639 -7.21 -56.59 46.07
CA TYR A 639 -5.75 -56.67 45.98
C TYR A 639 -5.08 -55.80 47.04
N ARG A 640 -4.16 -56.38 47.82
CA ARG A 640 -3.47 -55.69 48.93
C ARG A 640 -2.24 -54.94 48.42
N LEU A 641 -2.13 -53.65 48.73
CA LEU A 641 -0.99 -52.81 48.39
C LEU A 641 -0.15 -52.53 49.64
N SER A 642 1.17 -52.67 49.51
CA SER A 642 2.13 -52.44 50.58
C SER A 642 2.36 -50.94 50.87
N ALA A 643 3.27 -50.62 51.79
CA ALA A 643 3.63 -49.24 52.11
C ALA A 643 4.29 -48.48 50.93
N SER A 644 4.91 -49.19 49.99
CA SER A 644 5.42 -48.62 48.74
C SER A 644 4.37 -48.55 47.63
N GLY A 645 3.13 -48.99 47.89
CA GLY A 645 2.06 -49.07 46.90
C GLY A 645 2.12 -50.28 45.97
N ALA A 646 3.18 -51.09 46.06
CA ALA A 646 3.31 -52.32 45.27
C ALA A 646 2.27 -53.37 45.71
N TRP A 647 1.61 -54.01 44.74
CA TRP A 647 0.75 -55.17 44.94
C TRP A 647 1.54 -56.36 45.48
N VAL A 648 1.05 -56.94 46.59
CA VAL A 648 1.65 -58.07 47.32
C VAL A 648 0.69 -59.23 47.52
#